data_AF-A0A135S1R0-F1
#
_entry.id   AF-A0A135S1R0-F1
#
_cell.length_a   1.000
_cell.length_b   1.000
_cell.length_c   1.000
_cell.angle_alpha   90.00
_cell.angle_beta   90.00
_cell.angle_gamma   90.00
#
_symmetry.space_group_name_H-M   'P 1'
#
loop_
_entity.id
_entity.type
_entity.pdbx_description
1 polymer ?
#
loop_
_entity_poly.entity_id
_entity_poly.type
_entity_poly.pdbx_seq_one_letter_code
_entity_poly.pdbx_strand_id
1 'polypeptide(L)'
;MAQIVVIGAGVIGLSTAVRLQQEGHKVAIVAKHFPSPFETVDSKASINYTSQWGGAHNRWVIPANEMEQRDHAMALRTFRHMESLVKSNPEAGITFMPGIEYLDDPPPQYQALSEEKAQSLGLVDFRLLNPTEYPDDKVKWGCEYKTWCVNPMIYCSFLLRKFSWNGGQIFRRELSDPREAFSMKELPNVRHVVNCSGFGFGDPNSFITRGQTCAVANFSPATVTRQNADGSWTFCVPRNFDGGTIVGGTKEPDNWDTEPSPEVREKLLKHFAATYPKILGDDGEFRVLKDVPLEHRSALTPTTTRKLVEAGYEVRVERSPVRIFDDAEFEAAGATLVPEYSWESAPSDVIIVGLKELEEKEFPLKHVHVTFLHVYKNQGGWEKTLGRFPRGGGTLLDLEFLANESGRRVAAFGFHAGFSGAALALENWAWQLTHPGEPFPAVEAYPNEDALIVDVKKALDEGIAKAGRKPRVIVIGALGRCGSGAVEMAKRAGVEDIVRWDMEETKNPGPYKEITDADIFVNCIYLSQPIPPFLNRESLQVPGRNLSVICDVSADTTNPHNPIPVYTVATTFDKPTVPVEGLENPPLSVISIDHLPSLLPRESSEAFSNDLLPTLLNLKDWRNDSVWARAEKLFQDKVALLPAELQKREA
;
A
#
# COMPACT_ATOMS: atom_id res chain seq x y z
N MET A 1 -11.64 -32.49 -16.05
CA MET A 1 -11.83 -32.02 -14.67
C MET A 1 -10.62 -32.42 -13.84
N ALA A 2 -10.07 -31.48 -13.08
CA ALA A 2 -8.89 -31.70 -12.26
C ALA A 2 -9.14 -32.76 -11.17
N GLN A 3 -8.10 -33.53 -10.86
CA GLN A 3 -8.07 -34.52 -9.78
C GLN A 3 -7.19 -34.05 -8.61
N ILE A 4 -6.30 -33.09 -8.85
CA ILE A 4 -5.43 -32.50 -7.84
C ILE A 4 -5.70 -31.00 -7.80
N VAL A 5 -5.90 -30.46 -6.60
CA VAL A 5 -5.96 -29.02 -6.34
C VAL A 5 -4.66 -28.58 -5.67
N VAL A 6 -4.03 -27.53 -6.19
CA VAL A 6 -2.95 -26.81 -5.52
C VAL A 6 -3.52 -25.53 -4.95
N ILE A 7 -3.38 -25.33 -3.64
CA ILE A 7 -3.82 -24.10 -2.97
C ILE A 7 -2.66 -23.12 -2.96
N GLY A 8 -2.89 -21.89 -3.43
CA GLY A 8 -1.89 -20.83 -3.50
C GLY A 8 -1.20 -20.74 -4.86
N ALA A 9 -0.98 -19.50 -5.31
CA ALA A 9 -0.40 -19.20 -6.63
C ALA A 9 0.93 -18.44 -6.53
N GLY A 10 1.70 -18.64 -5.45
CA GLY A 10 3.08 -18.17 -5.33
C GLY A 10 4.08 -19.09 -6.02
N VAL A 11 5.38 -18.79 -5.88
CA VAL A 11 6.47 -19.56 -6.51
C VAL A 11 6.33 -21.07 -6.27
N ILE A 12 6.09 -21.46 -5.01
CA ILE A 12 5.94 -22.87 -4.61
C ILE A 12 4.71 -23.50 -5.27
N GLY A 13 3.55 -22.83 -5.17
CA GLY A 13 2.29 -23.35 -5.70
C GLY A 13 2.30 -23.51 -7.22
N LEU A 14 2.78 -22.48 -7.93
CA LEU A 14 2.87 -22.51 -9.39
C LEU A 14 3.90 -23.54 -9.88
N SER A 15 5.07 -23.62 -9.25
CA SER A 15 6.08 -24.63 -9.62
C SER A 15 5.55 -26.05 -9.40
N THR A 16 4.86 -26.27 -8.29
CA THR A 16 4.22 -27.55 -7.96
C THR A 16 3.16 -27.92 -9.00
N ALA A 17 2.28 -26.97 -9.34
CA ALA A 17 1.20 -27.19 -10.30
C ALA A 17 1.73 -27.52 -11.70
N VAL A 18 2.73 -26.76 -12.18
CA VAL A 18 3.40 -27.03 -13.46
C VAL A 18 4.10 -28.39 -13.44
N ARG A 19 4.77 -28.75 -12.33
CA ARG A 19 5.46 -30.03 -12.25
C ARG A 19 4.49 -31.21 -12.25
N LEU A 20 3.37 -31.11 -11.55
CA LEU A 20 2.33 -32.13 -11.56
C LEU A 20 1.71 -32.32 -12.96
N GLN A 21 1.51 -31.24 -13.72
CA GLN A 21 1.06 -31.35 -15.11
C GLN A 21 2.09 -32.06 -16.01
N GLN A 22 3.40 -31.82 -15.80
CA GLN A 22 4.46 -32.49 -16.55
C GLN A 22 4.49 -34.01 -16.32
N GLU A 23 4.03 -34.47 -15.15
CA GLU A 23 3.84 -35.90 -14.83
C GLU A 23 2.48 -36.44 -15.35
N GLY A 24 1.72 -35.65 -16.08
CA GLY A 24 0.46 -36.05 -16.72
C GLY A 24 -0.79 -35.91 -15.83
N HIS A 25 -0.69 -35.23 -14.68
CA HIS A 25 -1.85 -35.02 -13.82
C HIS A 25 -2.75 -33.87 -14.30
N LYS A 26 -4.06 -34.01 -14.04
CA LYS A 26 -5.04 -32.93 -14.25
C LYS A 26 -5.13 -32.08 -12.99
N VAL A 27 -4.68 -30.83 -13.07
CA VAL A 27 -4.46 -29.97 -11.91
C VAL A 27 -5.31 -28.71 -12.00
N ALA A 28 -5.82 -28.26 -10.85
CA ALA A 28 -6.42 -26.95 -10.67
C ALA A 28 -5.62 -26.14 -9.63
N ILE A 29 -5.54 -24.83 -9.81
CA ILE A 29 -5.05 -23.89 -8.80
C ILE A 29 -6.23 -23.16 -8.19
N VAL A 30 -6.27 -23.10 -6.86
CA VAL A 30 -7.23 -22.29 -6.10
C VAL A 30 -6.43 -21.32 -5.23
N ALA A 31 -6.59 -20.01 -5.45
CA ALA A 31 -5.86 -19.01 -4.67
C ALA A 31 -6.63 -17.69 -4.56
N LYS A 32 -6.43 -16.96 -3.46
CA LYS A 32 -6.94 -15.59 -3.29
C LYS A 32 -6.18 -14.60 -4.18
N HIS A 33 -4.85 -14.69 -4.15
CA HIS A 33 -3.94 -13.82 -4.89
C HIS A 33 -3.28 -14.57 -6.04
N PHE A 34 -3.01 -13.86 -7.13
CA PHE A 34 -2.30 -14.33 -8.31
C PHE A 34 -1.24 -13.29 -8.69
N PRO A 35 -0.22 -13.68 -9.50
CA PRO A 35 0.79 -12.77 -9.98
C PRO A 35 0.19 -11.54 -10.69
N SER A 36 0.65 -10.36 -10.30
CA SER A 36 0.32 -9.06 -10.91
C SER A 36 1.58 -8.19 -10.98
N PRO A 37 1.66 -7.20 -11.87
CA PRO A 37 2.77 -6.25 -11.89
C PRO A 37 2.96 -5.60 -10.51
N PHE A 38 4.20 -5.52 -10.04
CA PHE A 38 4.55 -5.09 -8.68
C PHE A 38 4.03 -3.67 -8.36
N GLU A 39 3.99 -2.81 -9.36
CA GLU A 39 3.51 -1.42 -9.33
C GLU A 39 2.00 -1.33 -9.08
N THR A 40 1.27 -2.39 -9.41
CA THR A 40 -0.20 -2.43 -9.33
C THR A 40 -0.72 -3.18 -8.10
N VAL A 41 0.18 -3.62 -7.22
CA VAL A 41 -0.17 -4.39 -6.03
C VAL A 41 -0.53 -3.46 -4.88
N ASP A 42 -1.75 -3.62 -4.36
CA ASP A 42 -2.12 -3.13 -3.05
C ASP A 42 -1.33 -3.91 -1.97
N SER A 43 -0.40 -3.20 -1.33
CA SER A 43 0.52 -3.78 -0.35
C SER A 43 -0.18 -4.27 0.91
N LYS A 44 -1.31 -3.66 1.29
CA LYS A 44 -2.06 -4.08 2.49
C LYS A 44 -2.96 -5.26 2.15
N ALA A 45 -3.74 -5.16 1.08
CA ALA A 45 -4.68 -6.22 0.70
C ALA A 45 -3.99 -7.51 0.26
N SER A 46 -2.73 -7.44 -0.17
CA SER A 46 -1.96 -8.60 -0.67
C SER A 46 -0.71 -8.90 0.16
N ILE A 47 -0.61 -8.42 1.41
CA ILE A 47 0.55 -8.65 2.26
C ILE A 47 0.90 -10.14 2.42
N ASN A 48 -0.13 -10.98 2.51
CA ASN A 48 -0.01 -12.44 2.66
C ASN A 48 0.41 -13.16 1.36
N TYR A 49 0.49 -12.46 0.22
CA TYR A 49 1.03 -13.01 -1.00
C TYR A 49 2.54 -12.78 -1.10
N THR A 50 3.28 -13.49 -0.24
CA THR A 50 4.70 -13.25 0.06
C THR A 50 5.65 -13.29 -1.16
N SER A 51 5.30 -14.03 -2.21
CA SER A 51 6.14 -14.16 -3.40
C SER A 51 6.46 -12.82 -4.06
N GLN A 52 5.60 -11.80 -3.92
CA GLN A 52 5.81 -10.50 -4.56
C GLN A 52 6.71 -9.53 -3.78
N TRP A 53 6.92 -9.79 -2.49
CA TRP A 53 7.65 -8.90 -1.58
C TRP A 53 9.12 -9.30 -1.36
N GLY A 54 9.44 -10.56 -1.62
CA GLY A 54 10.77 -11.11 -1.40
C GLY A 54 11.71 -10.91 -2.58
N GLY A 55 13.00 -11.01 -2.28
CA GLY A 55 14.00 -11.46 -3.25
C GLY A 55 14.09 -12.98 -3.23
N ALA A 56 14.44 -13.59 -4.36
CA ALA A 56 14.68 -15.03 -4.41
C ALA A 56 15.99 -15.32 -5.14
N HIS A 57 16.89 -16.02 -4.44
CA HIS A 57 18.18 -16.43 -4.96
C HIS A 57 18.60 -17.79 -4.39
N ASN A 58 19.68 -18.36 -4.93
CA ASN A 58 20.30 -19.55 -4.36
C ASN A 58 21.47 -19.17 -3.44
N ARG A 59 21.51 -19.82 -2.28
CA ARG A 59 22.68 -19.86 -1.39
C ARG A 59 23.10 -21.30 -1.16
N TRP A 60 24.41 -21.51 -1.02
CA TRP A 60 24.95 -22.84 -0.79
C TRP A 60 24.96 -23.18 0.69
N VAL A 61 24.40 -24.34 1.02
CA VAL A 61 24.49 -24.93 2.37
C VAL A 61 25.69 -25.85 2.39
N ILE A 62 26.69 -25.55 3.22
CA ILE A 62 27.86 -26.43 3.37
C ILE A 62 27.49 -27.55 4.35
N PRO A 63 27.38 -28.81 3.91
CA PRO A 63 26.77 -29.85 4.70
C PRO A 63 27.68 -30.35 5.82
N ALA A 64 27.21 -30.28 7.06
CA ALA A 64 27.84 -30.85 8.25
C ALA A 64 27.06 -32.04 8.83
N ASN A 65 25.79 -32.21 8.46
CA ASN A 65 24.91 -33.29 8.93
C ASN A 65 23.99 -33.82 7.80
N GLU A 66 23.25 -34.90 8.06
CA GLU A 66 22.39 -35.56 7.06
C GLU A 66 21.28 -34.64 6.50
N MET A 67 20.72 -33.76 7.34
CA MET A 67 19.69 -32.81 6.92
C MET A 67 20.28 -31.79 5.94
N GLU A 68 21.43 -31.22 6.27
CA GLU A 68 22.12 -30.28 5.39
C GLU A 68 22.65 -30.94 4.10
N GLN A 69 23.03 -32.23 4.15
CA GLN A 69 23.35 -32.99 2.94
C GLN A 69 22.14 -33.08 1.99
N ARG A 70 20.95 -33.29 2.55
CA ARG A 70 19.71 -33.30 1.77
C ARG A 70 19.40 -31.91 1.19
N ASP A 71 19.54 -30.85 1.99
CA ASP A 71 19.30 -29.48 1.54
C ASP A 71 20.27 -29.06 0.44
N HIS A 72 21.56 -29.39 0.60
CA HIS A 72 22.57 -29.16 -0.42
C HIS A 72 22.26 -29.90 -1.73
N ALA A 73 21.83 -31.17 -1.65
CA ALA A 73 21.42 -31.93 -2.83
C ALA A 73 20.21 -31.31 -3.54
N MET A 74 19.24 -30.77 -2.79
CA MET A 74 18.08 -30.06 -3.36
C MET A 74 18.50 -28.73 -4.01
N ALA A 75 19.43 -27.99 -3.40
CA ALA A 75 19.99 -26.76 -3.96
C ALA A 75 20.71 -27.03 -5.29
N LEU A 76 21.56 -28.06 -5.36
CA LEU A 76 22.22 -28.47 -6.61
C LEU A 76 21.23 -28.85 -7.71
N ARG A 77 20.18 -29.61 -7.38
CA ARG A 77 19.14 -29.98 -8.35
C ARG A 77 18.42 -28.75 -8.87
N THR A 78 18.09 -27.80 -7.98
CA THR A 78 17.41 -26.56 -8.33
C THR A 78 18.31 -25.66 -9.18
N PHE A 79 19.59 -25.53 -8.83
CA PHE A 79 20.57 -24.78 -9.61
C PHE A 79 20.65 -25.28 -11.06
N ARG A 80 20.82 -26.60 -11.26
CA ARG A 80 20.84 -27.20 -12.61
C ARG A 80 19.52 -27.00 -13.35
N HIS A 81 18.40 -27.07 -12.65
CA HIS A 81 17.09 -26.81 -13.23
C HIS A 81 16.96 -25.36 -13.71
N MET A 82 17.30 -24.39 -12.86
CA MET A 82 17.26 -22.96 -13.22
C MET A 82 18.22 -22.65 -14.38
N GLU A 83 19.40 -23.29 -14.41
CA GLU A 83 20.35 -23.14 -15.51
C GLU A 83 19.79 -23.66 -16.83
N SER A 84 19.14 -24.82 -16.83
CA SER A 84 18.46 -25.34 -18.02
C SER A 84 17.26 -24.48 -18.42
N LEU A 85 16.52 -23.97 -17.43
CA LEU A 85 15.29 -23.22 -17.65
C LEU A 85 15.59 -21.87 -18.29
N VAL A 86 16.56 -21.11 -17.79
CA VAL A 86 16.92 -19.80 -18.36
C VAL A 86 17.45 -19.92 -19.80
N LYS A 87 18.17 -21.01 -20.13
CA LYS A 87 18.67 -21.27 -21.49
C LYS A 87 17.55 -21.49 -22.51
N SER A 88 16.42 -22.05 -22.08
CA SER A 88 15.28 -22.38 -22.94
C SER A 88 14.11 -21.40 -22.83
N ASN A 89 14.04 -20.66 -21.71
CA ASN A 89 13.00 -19.70 -21.37
C ASN A 89 13.63 -18.44 -20.75
N PRO A 90 14.32 -17.59 -21.55
CA PRO A 90 14.91 -16.35 -21.05
C PRO A 90 13.88 -15.39 -20.45
N GLU A 91 12.61 -15.50 -20.84
CA GLU A 91 11.47 -14.74 -20.31
C GLU A 91 11.06 -15.15 -18.88
N ALA A 92 11.66 -16.19 -18.30
CA ALA A 92 11.31 -16.68 -16.97
C ALA A 92 11.75 -15.72 -15.84
N GLY A 93 12.45 -14.62 -16.12
CA GLY A 93 12.87 -13.69 -15.07
C GLY A 93 14.01 -14.21 -14.20
N ILE A 94 14.78 -15.19 -14.70
CA ILE A 94 15.95 -15.79 -14.01
C ILE A 94 17.22 -15.11 -14.50
N THR A 95 18.14 -14.79 -13.59
CA THR A 95 19.45 -14.23 -13.92
C THR A 95 20.54 -14.95 -13.15
N PHE A 96 21.57 -15.42 -13.86
CA PHE A 96 22.78 -15.94 -13.23
C PHE A 96 23.78 -14.80 -13.03
N MET A 97 24.36 -14.73 -11.84
CA MET A 97 25.28 -13.67 -11.42
C MET A 97 26.19 -14.15 -10.28
N PRO A 98 27.23 -13.39 -9.90
CA PRO A 98 27.99 -13.66 -8.69
C PRO A 98 27.11 -13.57 -7.43
N GLY A 99 27.36 -14.45 -6.49
CA GLY A 99 26.88 -14.40 -5.11
C GLY A 99 28.07 -14.21 -4.18
N ILE A 100 27.97 -13.28 -3.25
CA ILE A 100 29.01 -12.94 -2.29
C ILE A 100 28.46 -13.20 -0.88
N GLU A 101 29.20 -13.95 -0.08
CA GLU A 101 28.87 -14.21 1.32
C GLU A 101 29.97 -13.75 2.26
N TYR A 102 29.55 -13.18 3.39
CA TYR A 102 30.41 -12.79 4.50
C TYR A 102 29.87 -13.38 5.81
N LEU A 103 30.74 -13.95 6.63
CA LEU A 103 30.41 -14.48 7.95
C LEU A 103 31.33 -13.84 9.01
N ASP A 104 30.72 -13.22 10.01
CA ASP A 104 31.45 -12.69 11.17
C ASP A 104 31.83 -13.81 12.17
N ASP A 105 31.02 -14.87 12.24
CA ASP A 105 31.28 -16.05 13.09
C ASP A 105 31.04 -17.36 12.31
N PRO A 106 31.97 -17.75 11.42
CA PRO A 106 31.79 -18.88 10.53
C PRO A 106 31.79 -20.21 11.30
N PRO A 107 30.81 -21.11 11.06
CA PRO A 107 30.84 -22.45 11.62
C PRO A 107 32.07 -23.28 11.15
N PRO A 108 32.49 -24.33 11.88
CA PRO A 108 33.71 -25.09 11.56
C PRO A 108 33.75 -25.65 10.13
N GLN A 109 32.61 -26.08 9.59
CA GLN A 109 32.53 -26.60 8.22
C GLN A 109 32.79 -25.54 7.14
N TYR A 110 32.51 -24.26 7.43
CA TYR A 110 32.83 -23.15 6.54
C TYR A 110 34.31 -22.79 6.64
N GLN A 111 34.87 -22.78 7.85
CA GLN A 111 36.30 -22.54 8.08
C GLN A 111 37.18 -23.61 7.39
N ALA A 112 36.73 -24.86 7.36
CA ALA A 112 37.42 -25.97 6.72
C ALA A 112 37.19 -26.08 5.20
N LEU A 113 36.35 -25.21 4.62
CA LEU A 113 36.01 -25.29 3.21
C LEU A 113 37.15 -24.74 2.34
N SER A 114 37.78 -25.62 1.55
CA SER A 114 38.70 -25.23 0.48
C SER A 114 37.96 -25.10 -0.85
N GLU A 115 38.57 -24.41 -1.83
CA GLU A 115 38.02 -24.30 -3.19
C GLU A 115 37.88 -25.66 -3.87
N GLU A 116 38.84 -26.57 -3.68
CA GLU A 116 38.76 -27.96 -4.17
C GLU A 116 37.56 -28.69 -3.54
N LYS A 117 37.36 -28.51 -2.23
CA LYS A 117 36.22 -29.12 -1.54
C LYS A 117 34.90 -28.54 -2.03
N ALA A 118 34.80 -27.24 -2.23
CA ALA A 118 33.63 -26.58 -2.79
C ALA A 118 33.31 -27.08 -4.20
N GLN A 119 34.33 -27.25 -5.05
CA GLN A 119 34.17 -27.84 -6.38
C GLN A 119 33.67 -29.29 -6.30
N SER A 120 34.19 -30.10 -5.37
CA SER A 120 33.72 -31.48 -5.15
C SER A 120 32.25 -31.53 -4.69
N LEU A 121 31.78 -30.47 -4.02
CA LEU A 121 30.39 -30.29 -3.62
C LEU A 121 29.51 -29.72 -4.74
N GLY A 122 30.08 -29.39 -5.91
CA GLY A 122 29.36 -28.88 -7.06
C GLY A 122 29.07 -27.37 -7.04
N LEU A 123 29.76 -26.60 -6.19
CA LEU A 123 29.69 -25.14 -6.21
C LEU A 123 30.45 -24.64 -7.43
N VAL A 124 29.78 -23.83 -8.25
CA VAL A 124 30.30 -23.34 -9.54
C VAL A 124 30.97 -21.99 -9.34
N ASP A 125 32.13 -21.80 -9.97
CA ASP A 125 32.95 -20.57 -9.90
C ASP A 125 33.20 -20.08 -8.46
N PHE A 126 33.34 -21.03 -7.52
CA PHE A 126 33.59 -20.72 -6.11
C PHE A 126 35.04 -20.30 -5.89
N ARG A 127 35.23 -19.23 -5.13
CA ARG A 127 36.53 -18.79 -4.59
C ARG A 127 36.39 -18.25 -3.18
N LEU A 128 37.45 -18.39 -2.40
CA LEU A 128 37.55 -17.70 -1.10
C LEU A 128 38.00 -16.25 -1.31
N LEU A 129 37.42 -15.34 -0.52
CA LEU A 129 37.79 -13.92 -0.55
C LEU A 129 38.97 -13.67 0.37
N ASN A 130 39.90 -12.82 -0.06
CA ASN A 130 41.01 -12.35 0.76
C ASN A 130 40.50 -11.34 1.81
N PRO A 131 41.15 -11.21 2.99
CA PRO A 131 40.74 -10.24 4.00
C PRO A 131 40.68 -8.78 3.51
N THR A 132 41.45 -8.42 2.49
CA THR A 132 41.41 -7.10 1.85
C THR A 132 40.15 -6.85 1.02
N GLU A 133 39.40 -7.90 0.68
CA GLU A 133 38.13 -7.84 -0.04
C GLU A 133 36.92 -7.81 0.93
N TYR A 134 37.16 -7.88 2.24
CA TYR A 134 36.11 -7.81 3.24
C TYR A 134 35.63 -6.36 3.44
N PRO A 135 34.34 -6.16 3.80
CA PRO A 135 33.81 -4.83 4.04
C PRO A 135 34.39 -4.17 5.29
N ASP A 136 34.78 -4.97 6.30
CA ASP A 136 35.40 -4.52 7.54
C ASP A 136 36.19 -5.66 8.21
N ASP A 137 36.83 -5.35 9.34
CA ASP A 137 37.67 -6.26 10.12
C ASP A 137 36.88 -7.27 10.96
N LYS A 138 35.56 -7.17 11.02
CA LYS A 138 34.70 -8.10 11.79
C LYS A 138 34.40 -9.37 11.00
N VAL A 139 34.43 -9.30 9.67
CA VAL A 139 34.25 -10.47 8.81
C VAL A 139 35.44 -11.40 8.96
N LYS A 140 35.18 -12.65 9.31
CA LYS A 140 36.22 -13.68 9.51
C LYS A 140 36.32 -14.67 8.37
N TRP A 141 35.29 -14.74 7.53
CA TRP A 141 35.24 -15.62 6.37
C TRP A 141 34.37 -15.00 5.28
N GLY A 142 34.80 -15.12 4.02
CA GLY A 142 34.00 -14.70 2.89
C GLY A 142 34.30 -15.49 1.63
N CYS A 143 33.31 -15.58 0.75
CA CYS A 143 33.43 -16.27 -0.53
C CYS A 143 32.66 -15.55 -1.64
N GLU A 144 33.00 -15.90 -2.88
CA GLU A 144 32.25 -15.55 -4.07
C GLU A 144 31.98 -16.83 -4.87
N TYR A 145 30.81 -16.93 -5.48
CA TYR A 145 30.42 -18.09 -6.29
C TYR A 145 29.39 -17.71 -7.35
N LYS A 146 29.17 -18.56 -8.34
CA LYS A 146 28.07 -18.37 -9.30
C LYS A 146 26.75 -18.78 -8.67
N THR A 147 25.76 -17.90 -8.76
CA THR A 147 24.39 -18.14 -8.28
C THR A 147 23.36 -17.71 -9.32
N TRP A 148 22.09 -17.87 -8.98
CA TRP A 148 20.96 -17.30 -9.69
C TRP A 148 20.08 -16.50 -8.73
N CYS A 149 19.45 -15.46 -9.26
CA CYS A 149 18.29 -14.81 -8.65
C CYS A 149 17.11 -14.83 -9.62
N VAL A 150 15.91 -14.61 -9.11
CA VAL A 150 14.70 -14.45 -9.91
C VAL A 150 14.00 -13.15 -9.57
N ASN A 151 13.41 -12.50 -10.57
CA ASN A 151 12.31 -11.58 -10.37
C ASN A 151 11.04 -12.40 -10.13
N PRO A 152 10.50 -12.45 -8.89
CA PRO A 152 9.43 -13.40 -8.56
C PRO A 152 8.14 -13.14 -9.34
N MET A 153 7.82 -11.89 -9.68
CA MET A 153 6.57 -11.58 -10.38
C MET A 153 6.61 -11.98 -11.84
N ILE A 154 7.77 -11.81 -12.48
CA ILE A 154 7.99 -12.31 -13.84
C ILE A 154 7.99 -13.85 -13.82
N TYR A 155 8.71 -14.47 -12.88
CA TYR A 155 8.79 -15.93 -12.79
C TYR A 155 7.42 -16.56 -12.52
N CYS A 156 6.65 -16.02 -11.58
CA CYS A 156 5.30 -16.52 -11.31
C CYS A 156 4.36 -16.30 -12.49
N SER A 157 4.42 -15.16 -13.18
CA SER A 157 3.63 -14.92 -14.39
C SER A 157 3.98 -15.91 -15.51
N PHE A 158 5.27 -16.19 -15.70
CA PHE A 158 5.76 -17.22 -16.62
C PHE A 158 5.19 -18.61 -16.28
N LEU A 159 5.28 -19.02 -15.01
CA LEU A 159 4.76 -20.31 -14.56
C LEU A 159 3.23 -20.41 -14.70
N LEU A 160 2.50 -19.35 -14.35
CA LEU A 160 1.04 -19.31 -14.48
C LEU A 160 0.61 -19.42 -15.95
N ARG A 161 1.32 -18.74 -16.86
CA ARG A 161 1.09 -18.87 -18.30
C ARG A 161 1.34 -20.30 -18.76
N LYS A 162 2.46 -20.90 -18.36
CA LYS A 162 2.81 -22.29 -18.70
C LYS A 162 1.75 -23.28 -18.18
N PHE A 163 1.30 -23.09 -16.94
CA PHE A 163 0.24 -23.88 -16.33
C PHE A 163 -1.07 -23.81 -17.10
N SER A 164 -1.49 -22.60 -17.45
CA SER A 164 -2.71 -22.35 -18.22
C SER A 164 -2.63 -22.95 -19.62
N TRP A 165 -1.49 -22.77 -20.29
CA TRP A 165 -1.24 -23.31 -21.63
C TRP A 165 -1.30 -24.84 -21.67
N ASN A 166 -0.87 -25.50 -20.60
CA ASN A 166 -0.95 -26.96 -20.44
C ASN A 166 -2.36 -27.46 -20.05
N GLY A 167 -3.39 -26.60 -20.11
CA GLY A 167 -4.78 -26.96 -19.82
C GLY A 167 -5.14 -26.98 -18.34
N GLY A 168 -4.39 -26.27 -17.50
CA GLY A 168 -4.66 -26.13 -16.07
C GLY A 168 -5.93 -25.30 -15.81
N GLN A 169 -6.65 -25.63 -14.75
CA GLN A 169 -7.84 -24.88 -14.32
C GLN A 169 -7.46 -23.89 -13.21
N ILE A 170 -8.00 -22.67 -13.25
CA ILE A 170 -7.67 -21.61 -12.28
C ILE A 170 -8.94 -21.10 -11.63
N PHE A 171 -8.91 -20.97 -10.31
CA PHE A 171 -10.01 -20.42 -9.52
C PHE A 171 -9.48 -19.36 -8.55
N ARG A 172 -9.97 -18.13 -8.70
CA ARG A 172 -9.71 -17.06 -7.73
C ARG A 172 -10.72 -17.17 -6.59
N ARG A 173 -10.27 -17.71 -5.45
CA ARG A 173 -11.10 -17.96 -4.27
C ARG A 173 -10.22 -18.01 -3.02
N GLU A 174 -10.70 -17.39 -1.95
CA GLU A 174 -10.14 -17.56 -0.61
C GLU A 174 -10.75 -18.81 0.03
N LEU A 175 -9.92 -19.63 0.65
CA LEU A 175 -10.34 -20.80 1.42
C LEU A 175 -10.06 -20.49 2.89
N SER A 176 -11.01 -20.80 3.76
CA SER A 176 -10.79 -20.77 5.22
C SER A 176 -10.25 -22.10 5.74
N ASP A 177 -10.48 -23.17 4.99
CA ASP A 177 -10.02 -24.52 5.30
C ASP A 177 -9.60 -25.26 4.00
N PRO A 178 -8.48 -26.02 3.99
CA PRO A 178 -8.03 -26.71 2.78
C PRO A 178 -9.01 -27.79 2.32
N ARG A 179 -9.89 -28.29 3.19
CA ARG A 179 -10.91 -29.29 2.88
C ARG A 179 -12.00 -28.74 1.96
N GLU A 180 -12.21 -27.42 1.94
CA GLU A 180 -13.18 -26.77 1.05
C GLU A 180 -12.90 -27.11 -0.42
N ALA A 181 -11.62 -27.28 -0.79
CA ALA A 181 -11.22 -27.65 -2.15
C ALA A 181 -11.84 -28.97 -2.64
N PHE A 182 -12.13 -29.92 -1.74
CA PHE A 182 -12.79 -31.19 -2.10
C PHE A 182 -14.29 -31.03 -2.36
N SER A 183 -14.89 -29.95 -1.87
CA SER A 183 -16.34 -29.70 -1.93
C SER A 183 -16.76 -28.71 -3.04
N MET A 184 -15.80 -28.18 -3.79
CA MET A 184 -16.05 -27.23 -4.87
C MET A 184 -16.88 -27.87 -5.99
N LYS A 185 -18.07 -27.31 -6.25
CA LYS A 185 -19.00 -27.82 -7.27
C LYS A 185 -18.40 -27.79 -8.67
N GLU A 186 -17.51 -26.84 -8.92
CA GLU A 186 -16.78 -26.67 -10.19
C GLU A 186 -15.71 -27.76 -10.41
N LEU A 187 -15.34 -28.49 -9.35
CA LEU A 187 -14.33 -29.55 -9.35
C LEU A 187 -14.88 -30.85 -8.73
N PRO A 188 -15.85 -31.52 -9.37
CA PRO A 188 -16.60 -32.64 -8.76
C PRO A 188 -15.82 -33.96 -8.57
N ASN A 189 -14.49 -33.97 -8.66
CA ASN A 189 -13.65 -35.19 -8.58
C ASN A 189 -12.24 -34.95 -7.97
N VAL A 190 -12.09 -33.99 -7.07
CA VAL A 190 -10.80 -33.76 -6.39
C VAL A 190 -10.45 -34.96 -5.51
N ARG A 191 -9.24 -35.53 -5.72
CA ARG A 191 -8.69 -36.66 -4.96
C ARG A 191 -7.57 -36.25 -4.03
N HIS A 192 -6.82 -35.22 -4.40
CA HIS A 192 -5.68 -34.72 -3.63
C HIS A 192 -5.70 -33.20 -3.57
N VAL A 193 -5.27 -32.67 -2.44
CA VAL A 193 -5.04 -31.24 -2.22
C VAL A 193 -3.58 -31.07 -1.79
N VAL A 194 -2.87 -30.17 -2.46
CA VAL A 194 -1.51 -29.76 -2.08
C VAL A 194 -1.59 -28.34 -1.54
N ASN A 195 -1.34 -28.17 -0.24
CA ASN A 195 -1.34 -26.85 0.40
C ASN A 195 -0.02 -26.12 0.12
N CYS A 196 -0.07 -25.10 -0.73
CA CYS A 196 1.04 -24.17 -0.99
C CYS A 196 0.64 -22.72 -0.67
N SER A 197 -0.35 -22.52 0.22
CA SER A 197 -0.87 -21.20 0.57
C SER A 197 0.11 -20.35 1.36
N GLY A 198 1.10 -20.99 2.01
CA GLY A 198 1.94 -20.35 3.03
C GLY A 198 1.20 -20.15 4.36
N PHE A 199 -0.08 -20.54 4.45
CA PHE A 199 -0.90 -20.48 5.64
C PHE A 199 -1.09 -21.89 6.20
N GLY A 200 -0.90 -22.03 7.52
CA GLY A 200 -1.02 -23.31 8.21
C GLY A 200 -2.45 -23.83 8.35
N PHE A 201 -3.47 -23.00 8.06
CA PHE A 201 -4.89 -23.33 8.26
C PHE A 201 -5.20 -23.85 9.68
N GLY A 202 -4.60 -23.21 10.68
CA GLY A 202 -4.78 -23.59 12.09
C GLY A 202 -3.95 -24.80 12.54
N ASP A 203 -2.96 -25.26 11.76
CA ASP A 203 -1.97 -26.24 12.25
C ASP A 203 -1.19 -25.66 13.44
N PRO A 204 -1.23 -26.30 14.63
CA PRO A 204 -0.56 -25.79 15.83
C PRO A 204 0.97 -25.78 15.73
N ASN A 205 1.56 -26.46 14.73
CA ASN A 205 3.00 -26.42 14.46
C ASN A 205 3.37 -25.32 13.45
N SER A 206 2.40 -24.57 12.94
CA SER A 206 2.58 -23.46 12.02
C SER A 206 2.36 -22.15 12.76
N PHE A 207 3.27 -21.20 12.54
CA PHE A 207 3.20 -19.86 13.10
C PHE A 207 3.53 -18.82 12.03
N ILE A 208 3.03 -17.61 12.19
CA ILE A 208 3.31 -16.50 11.27
C ILE A 208 4.72 -15.96 11.54
N THR A 209 5.36 -15.42 10.53
CA THR A 209 6.58 -14.64 10.70
C THR A 209 6.46 -13.42 9.81
N ARG A 210 6.49 -12.23 10.40
CA ARG A 210 6.61 -10.98 9.66
C ARG A 210 8.05 -10.79 9.22
N GLY A 211 8.24 -10.35 7.99
CA GLY A 211 9.53 -9.93 7.48
C GLY A 211 9.38 -8.65 6.68
N GLN A 212 10.22 -7.67 6.98
CA GLN A 212 10.25 -6.40 6.27
C GLN A 212 11.51 -6.33 5.41
N THR A 213 11.31 -6.11 4.11
CA THR A 213 12.36 -5.91 3.11
C THR A 213 12.22 -4.53 2.47
N CYS A 214 13.29 -4.01 1.88
CA CYS A 214 13.27 -2.71 1.19
C CYS A 214 13.49 -2.91 -0.31
N ALA A 215 12.59 -2.42 -1.15
CA ALA A 215 12.80 -2.40 -2.60
C ALA A 215 13.45 -1.07 -3.02
N VAL A 216 14.62 -1.12 -3.64
CA VAL A 216 15.35 0.06 -4.13
C VAL A 216 15.57 -0.01 -5.64
N ALA A 217 15.67 1.14 -6.29
CA ALA A 217 15.90 1.25 -7.73
C ALA A 217 17.34 0.90 -8.09
N ASN A 218 18.24 1.04 -7.12
CA ASN A 218 19.65 0.74 -7.26
C ASN A 218 19.86 -0.70 -7.75
N PHE A 219 20.70 -0.83 -8.77
CA PHE A 219 21.10 -2.13 -9.29
C PHE A 219 22.28 -2.68 -8.48
N SER A 220 22.23 -3.97 -8.16
CA SER A 220 23.41 -4.68 -7.65
C SER A 220 23.88 -5.73 -8.67
N PRO A 221 25.18 -5.77 -9.02
CA PRO A 221 25.71 -6.74 -9.98
C PRO A 221 25.90 -8.14 -9.39
N ALA A 222 25.62 -8.32 -8.10
CA ALA A 222 25.75 -9.57 -7.37
C ALA A 222 24.63 -9.67 -6.34
N THR A 223 24.32 -10.89 -5.88
CA THR A 223 23.63 -11.04 -4.60
C THR A 223 24.66 -10.97 -3.49
N VAL A 224 24.41 -10.21 -2.43
CA VAL A 224 25.36 -10.08 -1.31
C VAL A 224 24.65 -10.49 -0.04
N THR A 225 25.30 -11.27 0.82
CA THR A 225 24.75 -11.68 2.11
C THR A 225 25.83 -11.63 3.17
N ARG A 226 25.53 -11.01 4.31
CA ARG A 226 26.36 -11.02 5.51
C ARG A 226 25.56 -11.60 6.66
N GLN A 227 26.14 -12.57 7.35
CA GLN A 227 25.66 -13.04 8.65
C GLN A 227 26.52 -12.41 9.74
N ASN A 228 25.89 -11.57 10.56
CA ASN A 228 26.56 -10.85 11.64
C ASN A 228 26.72 -11.75 12.87
N ALA A 229 27.69 -11.45 13.73
CA ALA A 229 27.97 -12.25 14.93
C ALA A 229 26.82 -12.25 15.95
N ASP A 230 25.94 -11.24 15.90
CA ASP A 230 24.73 -11.15 16.74
C ASP A 230 23.56 -11.99 16.22
N GLY A 231 23.75 -12.72 15.11
CA GLY A 231 22.73 -13.55 14.47
C GLY A 231 21.82 -12.80 13.49
N SER A 232 21.99 -11.48 13.35
CA SER A 232 21.27 -10.69 12.34
C SER A 232 21.88 -10.87 10.94
N TRP A 233 21.09 -10.49 9.92
CA TRP A 233 21.44 -10.67 8.52
C TRP A 233 21.35 -9.35 7.78
N THR A 234 22.28 -9.14 6.85
CA THR A 234 22.23 -8.02 5.91
C THR A 234 22.43 -8.58 4.50
N PHE A 235 21.50 -8.32 3.59
CA PHE A 235 21.60 -8.90 2.25
C PHE A 235 21.03 -8.00 1.16
N CYS A 236 21.39 -8.27 -0.09
CA CYS A 236 20.63 -7.82 -1.25
C CYS A 236 20.38 -8.96 -2.24
N VAL A 237 19.24 -8.86 -2.92
CA VAL A 237 18.85 -9.76 -4.01
C VAL A 237 18.30 -8.94 -5.17
N PRO A 238 19.03 -8.84 -6.30
CA PRO A 238 18.55 -8.15 -7.48
C PRO A 238 17.30 -8.81 -8.06
N ARG A 239 16.27 -8.00 -8.33
CA ARG A 239 15.11 -8.37 -9.13
C ARG A 239 15.33 -7.79 -10.53
N ASN A 240 16.22 -8.42 -11.29
CA ASN A 240 16.52 -8.06 -12.68
C ASN A 240 15.24 -7.89 -13.53
N PHE A 241 15.38 -7.39 -14.77
CA PHE A 241 14.25 -6.98 -15.61
C PHE A 241 13.50 -5.80 -14.97
N ASP A 242 14.25 -4.75 -14.64
CA ASP A 242 13.75 -3.47 -14.10
C ASP A 242 12.93 -3.56 -12.80
N GLY A 243 13.06 -4.65 -12.04
CA GLY A 243 12.40 -4.83 -10.73
C GLY A 243 13.16 -4.25 -9.53
N GLY A 244 14.29 -3.57 -9.76
CA GLY A 244 15.17 -3.03 -8.74
C GLY A 244 15.94 -4.10 -7.95
N THR A 245 16.28 -3.80 -6.71
CA THR A 245 16.97 -4.72 -5.78
C THR A 245 16.23 -4.76 -4.45
N ILE A 246 16.06 -5.97 -3.90
CA ILE A 246 15.60 -6.14 -2.52
C ILE A 246 16.78 -6.03 -1.59
N VAL A 247 16.69 -5.19 -0.57
CA VAL A 247 17.72 -4.94 0.44
C VAL A 247 17.16 -5.24 1.82
N GLY A 248 17.93 -6.01 2.59
CA GLY A 248 17.64 -6.36 3.96
C GLY A 248 16.41 -7.24 4.14
N GLY A 249 16.15 -7.60 5.39
CA GLY A 249 15.06 -8.45 5.79
C GLY A 249 15.01 -8.55 7.30
N THR A 250 13.82 -8.41 7.88
CA THR A 250 13.59 -8.80 9.28
C THR A 250 12.98 -10.20 9.35
N LYS A 251 13.10 -10.82 10.53
CA LYS A 251 12.42 -12.06 10.87
C LYS A 251 11.81 -11.88 12.25
N GLU A 252 10.50 -11.70 12.28
CA GLU A 252 9.73 -11.39 13.48
C GLU A 252 8.66 -12.47 13.66
N PRO A 253 8.96 -13.56 14.40
CA PRO A 253 8.00 -14.61 14.69
C PRO A 253 6.78 -14.07 15.42
N ASP A 254 5.60 -14.63 15.13
CA ASP A 254 4.32 -14.31 15.77
C ASP A 254 3.87 -12.84 15.65
N ASN A 255 4.51 -12.06 14.78
CA ASN A 255 4.11 -10.70 14.48
C ASN A 255 3.09 -10.67 13.32
N TRP A 256 1.92 -10.09 13.59
CA TRP A 256 0.81 -9.94 12.64
C TRP A 256 0.70 -8.53 12.04
N ASP A 257 1.60 -7.63 12.42
CA ASP A 257 1.65 -6.25 11.92
C ASP A 257 1.88 -6.25 10.39
N THR A 258 1.03 -5.52 9.68
CA THR A 258 1.08 -5.42 8.21
C THR A 258 1.78 -4.17 7.70
N GLU A 259 2.11 -3.23 8.57
CA GLU A 259 2.67 -1.93 8.21
C GLU A 259 4.20 -1.96 8.18
N PRO A 260 4.86 -1.43 7.15
CA PRO A 260 6.31 -1.30 7.13
C PRO A 260 6.79 -0.20 8.10
N SER A 261 7.87 -0.47 8.83
CA SER A 261 8.51 0.49 9.74
C SER A 261 9.60 1.32 9.03
N PRO A 262 9.48 2.66 8.99
CA PRO A 262 10.51 3.53 8.42
C PRO A 262 11.88 3.39 9.10
N GLU A 263 11.89 3.27 10.43
CA GLU A 263 13.12 3.07 11.22
C GLU A 263 13.84 1.78 10.84
N VAL A 264 13.08 0.69 10.69
CA VAL A 264 13.62 -0.60 10.24
C VAL A 264 14.20 -0.45 8.82
N ARG A 265 13.52 0.25 7.91
CA ARG A 265 14.04 0.52 6.56
C ARG A 265 15.38 1.25 6.62
N GLU A 266 15.44 2.36 7.35
CA GLU A 266 16.68 3.16 7.47
C GLU A 266 17.82 2.32 8.04
N LYS A 267 17.55 1.51 9.07
CA LYS A 267 18.53 0.59 9.64
C LYS A 267 19.00 -0.44 8.63
N LEU A 268 18.09 -1.09 7.90
CA LEU A 268 18.42 -2.09 6.88
C LEU A 268 19.27 -1.50 5.76
N LEU A 269 18.88 -0.34 5.23
CA LEU A 269 19.61 0.36 4.17
C LEU A 269 20.98 0.82 4.65
N LYS A 270 21.08 1.45 5.82
CA LYS A 270 22.35 1.90 6.41
C LYS A 270 23.31 0.74 6.65
N HIS A 271 22.83 -0.36 7.23
CA HIS A 271 23.66 -1.55 7.46
C HIS A 271 24.13 -2.18 6.15
N PHE A 272 23.28 -2.19 5.12
CA PHE A 272 23.66 -2.75 3.82
C PHE A 272 24.63 -1.83 3.06
N ALA A 273 24.46 -0.51 3.12
CA ALA A 273 25.43 0.46 2.60
C ALA A 273 26.83 0.24 3.18
N ALA A 274 26.93 -0.05 4.49
CA ALA A 274 28.20 -0.36 5.14
C ALA A 274 28.80 -1.70 4.68
N THR A 275 27.95 -2.67 4.29
CA THR A 275 28.40 -3.99 3.82
C THR A 275 28.82 -3.96 2.36
N TYR A 276 28.10 -3.24 1.51
CA TYR A 276 28.34 -3.23 0.06
C TYR A 276 28.06 -1.85 -0.54
N PRO A 277 28.94 -0.86 -0.32
CA PRO A 277 28.71 0.51 -0.76
C PRO A 277 28.62 0.67 -2.28
N LYS A 278 29.10 -0.32 -3.04
CA LYS A 278 29.03 -0.36 -4.52
C LYS A 278 27.60 -0.35 -5.08
N ILE A 279 26.58 -0.62 -4.26
CA ILE A 279 25.17 -0.53 -4.69
C ILE A 279 24.65 0.91 -4.70
N LEU A 280 25.29 1.83 -3.98
CA LEU A 280 24.83 3.21 -3.84
C LEU A 280 24.93 3.94 -5.18
N GLY A 281 24.07 4.94 -5.39
CA GLY A 281 24.13 5.79 -6.56
C GLY A 281 25.40 6.66 -6.57
N ASP A 282 25.62 7.39 -7.67
CA ASP A 282 26.73 8.35 -7.76
C ASP A 282 26.63 9.47 -6.69
N ASP A 283 25.43 9.68 -6.15
CA ASP A 283 25.09 10.56 -5.03
C ASP A 283 25.41 9.96 -3.66
N GLY A 284 25.81 8.69 -3.59
CA GLY A 284 26.09 7.96 -2.35
C GLY A 284 24.83 7.44 -1.66
N GLU A 285 23.66 7.47 -2.30
CA GLU A 285 22.37 7.20 -1.66
C GLU A 285 21.60 6.04 -2.31
N PHE A 286 20.60 5.54 -1.57
CA PHE A 286 19.58 4.63 -2.09
C PHE A 286 18.38 5.40 -2.65
N ARG A 287 17.84 4.94 -3.76
CA ARG A 287 16.55 5.39 -4.30
C ARG A 287 15.50 4.36 -3.96
N VAL A 288 14.71 4.62 -2.92
CA VAL A 288 13.64 3.71 -2.47
C VAL A 288 12.50 3.74 -3.51
N LEU A 289 12.07 2.56 -3.99
CA LEU A 289 11.04 2.44 -5.04
C LEU A 289 9.60 2.55 -4.50
N LYS A 290 9.39 2.34 -3.20
CA LYS A 290 8.06 2.46 -2.59
C LYS A 290 8.16 2.75 -1.10
N ASP A 291 7.46 3.80 -0.69
CA ASP A 291 6.99 4.08 0.67
C ASP A 291 5.50 4.47 0.61
N VAL A 292 4.76 4.26 1.70
CA VAL A 292 3.32 4.58 1.88
C VAL A 292 3.04 6.02 1.43
N PRO A 293 1.89 6.32 0.75
CA PRO A 293 1.58 7.64 0.20
C PRO A 293 1.97 8.76 1.15
N LEU A 294 2.85 9.65 0.68
CA LEU A 294 3.38 10.75 1.48
C LEU A 294 2.22 11.63 1.95
N GLU A 295 1.93 11.57 3.24
CA GLU A 295 0.98 12.48 3.88
C GLU A 295 1.66 13.84 4.05
N HIS A 296 1.44 14.73 3.08
CA HIS A 296 1.99 16.09 3.10
C HIS A 296 1.14 17.07 3.92
N ARG A 297 -0.10 16.70 4.28
CA ARG A 297 -1.01 17.57 5.05
C ARG A 297 -0.61 17.64 6.52
N SER A 298 -1.16 18.65 7.21
CA SER A 298 -0.95 18.86 8.63
C SER A 298 -2.26 19.17 9.34
N ALA A 299 -2.47 18.60 10.53
CA ALA A 299 -3.67 18.86 11.35
C ALA A 299 -3.73 20.32 11.82
N LEU A 300 -2.57 20.94 12.07
CA LEU A 300 -2.41 22.36 12.33
C LEU A 300 -1.66 23.01 11.17
N THR A 301 -2.03 24.24 10.84
CA THR A 301 -1.33 25.09 9.87
C THR A 301 -0.63 26.24 10.59
N PRO A 302 0.36 26.91 9.98
CA PRO A 302 0.95 28.13 10.55
C PRO A 302 -0.11 29.18 10.95
N THR A 303 -1.16 29.34 10.13
CA THR A 303 -2.27 30.27 10.38
C THR A 303 -3.03 29.92 11.66
N THR A 304 -3.41 28.66 11.83
CA THR A 304 -4.18 28.20 12.99
C THR A 304 -3.32 28.05 14.25
N THR A 305 -2.05 27.67 14.10
CA THR A 305 -1.05 27.69 15.16
C THR A 305 -0.91 29.08 15.76
N ARG A 306 -0.80 30.13 14.93
CA ARG A 306 -0.74 31.52 15.43
C ARG A 306 -1.93 31.85 16.33
N LYS A 307 -3.14 31.48 15.90
CA LYS A 307 -4.36 31.73 16.68
C LYS A 307 -4.38 30.98 18.00
N LEU A 308 -3.83 29.76 18.06
CA LEU A 308 -3.67 29.01 19.31
C LEU A 308 -2.65 29.69 20.23
N VAL A 309 -1.50 30.12 19.70
CA VAL A 309 -0.48 30.86 20.47
C VAL A 309 -1.06 32.17 21.03
N GLU A 310 -1.82 32.92 20.22
CA GLU A 310 -2.52 34.14 20.64
C GLU A 310 -3.59 33.88 21.71
N ALA A 311 -4.24 32.72 21.69
CA ALA A 311 -5.12 32.23 22.75
C ALA A 311 -4.37 31.69 23.99
N GLY A 312 -3.04 31.87 24.03
CA GLY A 312 -2.15 31.55 25.13
C GLY A 312 -1.81 30.07 25.25
N TYR A 313 -1.93 29.28 24.18
CA TYR A 313 -1.42 27.91 24.15
C TYR A 313 0.10 27.91 23.94
N GLU A 314 0.81 27.03 24.63
CA GLU A 314 2.18 26.68 24.25
C GLU A 314 2.10 25.62 23.14
N VAL A 315 2.49 25.98 21.92
CA VAL A 315 2.44 25.08 20.77
C VAL A 315 3.85 24.63 20.41
N ARG A 316 4.07 23.31 20.44
CA ARG A 316 5.31 22.68 19.96
C ARG A 316 5.01 21.95 18.66
N VAL A 317 5.86 22.13 17.66
CA VAL A 317 5.69 21.54 16.33
C VAL A 317 6.92 20.69 16.03
N GLU A 318 6.69 19.42 15.73
CA GLU A 318 7.77 18.56 15.25
C GLU A 318 8.25 19.03 13.87
N ARG A 319 9.58 19.09 13.72
CA ARG A 319 10.20 19.26 12.41
C ARG A 319 9.77 18.10 11.52
N SER A 320 9.39 18.39 10.29
CA SER A 320 8.92 17.37 9.35
C SER A 320 9.46 17.66 7.95
N PRO A 321 10.25 16.75 7.36
CA PRO A 321 10.80 16.95 6.01
C PRO A 321 9.76 16.72 4.90
N VAL A 322 8.58 16.17 5.24
CA VAL A 322 7.55 15.77 4.27
C VAL A 322 6.32 16.66 4.29
N ARG A 323 6.09 17.45 5.34
CA ARG A 323 4.94 18.36 5.43
C ARG A 323 5.04 19.48 4.39
N ILE A 324 3.90 19.87 3.79
CA ILE A 324 3.83 20.96 2.79
C ILE A 324 4.16 22.36 3.33
N PHE A 325 4.17 22.52 4.65
CA PHE A 325 4.46 23.77 5.35
C PHE A 325 5.89 23.75 5.89
N ASP A 326 6.65 24.79 5.56
CA ASP A 326 8.02 24.94 6.02
C ASP A 326 8.04 25.13 7.55
N ASP A 327 9.06 24.57 8.20
CA ASP A 327 9.32 24.76 9.64
C ASP A 327 9.34 26.25 10.03
N ALA A 328 9.92 27.10 9.17
CA ALA A 328 10.02 28.53 9.38
C ALA A 328 8.66 29.23 9.46
N GLU A 329 7.62 28.71 8.78
CA GLU A 329 6.27 29.28 8.86
C GLU A 329 5.66 29.06 10.26
N PHE A 330 5.90 27.90 10.88
CA PHE A 330 5.45 27.61 12.24
C PHE A 330 6.22 28.39 13.29
N GLU A 331 7.54 28.54 13.12
CA GLU A 331 8.36 29.37 14.00
C GLU A 331 7.90 30.83 13.96
N ALA A 332 7.63 31.37 12.76
CA ALA A 332 7.05 32.71 12.58
C ALA A 332 5.62 32.85 13.13
N ALA A 333 4.89 31.73 13.28
CA ALA A 333 3.59 31.67 13.95
C ALA A 333 3.68 31.63 15.48
N GLY A 334 4.90 31.54 16.04
CA GLY A 334 5.15 31.52 17.47
C GLY A 334 5.21 30.12 18.09
N ALA A 335 5.25 29.06 17.28
CA ALA A 335 5.47 27.71 17.79
C ALA A 335 6.94 27.44 18.09
N THR A 336 7.19 26.56 19.05
CA THR A 336 8.53 26.03 19.33
C THR A 336 8.77 24.79 18.46
N LEU A 337 9.79 24.81 17.62
CA LEU A 337 10.18 23.64 16.83
C LEU A 337 10.90 22.61 17.71
N VAL A 338 10.51 21.34 17.60
CA VAL A 338 11.09 20.21 18.33
C VAL A 338 11.48 19.09 17.34
N PRO A 339 12.41 18.18 17.70
CA PRO A 339 12.76 17.05 16.83
C PRO A 339 11.55 16.17 16.50
N GLU A 340 11.60 15.50 15.34
CA GLU A 340 10.64 14.48 14.94
C GLU A 340 10.55 13.36 15.99
N TYR A 341 9.35 12.82 16.22
CA TYR A 341 9.03 11.77 17.20
C TYR A 341 9.26 12.14 18.68
N SER A 342 9.58 13.40 19.00
CA SER A 342 9.79 13.84 20.38
C SER A 342 8.53 13.72 21.26
N TRP A 343 7.33 13.65 20.66
CA TRP A 343 6.05 13.48 21.34
C TRP A 343 6.01 12.26 22.29
N GLU A 344 6.69 11.16 21.97
CA GLU A 344 6.69 9.94 22.81
C GLU A 344 7.26 10.23 24.21
N SER A 345 8.31 11.05 24.25
CA SER A 345 9.02 11.45 25.46
C SER A 345 8.39 12.64 26.17
N ALA A 346 7.43 13.32 25.55
CA ALA A 346 6.81 14.52 26.10
C ALA A 346 6.13 14.25 27.45
N PRO A 347 6.03 15.26 28.34
CA PRO A 347 5.23 15.19 29.56
C PRO A 347 3.79 14.75 29.27
N SER A 348 3.17 13.97 30.17
CA SER A 348 1.86 13.35 29.95
C SER A 348 0.68 14.33 29.90
N ASP A 349 0.89 15.56 30.38
CA ASP A 349 -0.07 16.67 30.30
C ASP A 349 -0.06 17.38 28.94
N VAL A 350 0.89 17.04 28.05
CA VAL A 350 0.90 17.50 26.66
C VAL A 350 -0.15 16.72 25.85
N ILE A 351 -0.95 17.45 25.08
CA ILE A 351 -1.92 16.86 24.14
C ILE A 351 -1.22 16.73 22.77
N ILE A 352 -1.24 15.54 22.20
CA ILE A 352 -0.62 15.23 20.91
C ILE A 352 -1.66 15.42 19.81
N VAL A 353 -1.41 16.34 18.87
CA VAL A 353 -2.30 16.58 17.73
C VAL A 353 -1.62 16.06 16.47
N GLY A 354 -2.27 15.13 15.79
CA GLY A 354 -1.80 14.52 14.54
C GLY A 354 -2.93 14.43 13.52
N LEU A 355 -2.60 14.04 12.30
CA LEU A 355 -3.60 13.89 11.23
C LEU A 355 -3.85 12.44 10.81
N LYS A 356 -2.87 11.56 10.98
CA LYS A 356 -2.94 10.18 10.53
C LYS A 356 -2.62 9.21 11.65
N GLU A 357 -2.66 7.94 11.32
CA GLU A 357 -2.43 6.83 12.21
C GLU A 357 -1.05 6.95 12.87
N LEU A 358 -0.95 6.49 14.11
CA LEU A 358 0.33 6.35 14.79
C LEU A 358 1.06 5.13 14.23
N GLU A 359 2.39 5.14 14.30
CA GLU A 359 3.18 3.93 14.06
C GLU A 359 2.68 2.78 14.95
N GLU A 360 2.60 1.57 14.39
CA GLU A 360 2.20 0.34 15.08
C GLU A 360 3.27 -0.12 16.07
N LYS A 361 3.46 0.64 17.15
CA LYS A 361 4.34 0.31 18.27
C LYS A 361 3.54 -0.33 19.40
N GLU A 362 4.17 -1.19 20.20
CA GLU A 362 3.52 -1.88 21.32
C GLU A 362 3.38 -1.04 22.59
N PHE A 363 4.12 0.08 22.66
CA PHE A 363 4.25 0.81 23.92
C PHE A 363 2.91 1.47 24.33
N PRO A 364 2.62 1.52 25.65
CA PRO A 364 1.44 2.17 26.18
C PRO A 364 1.40 3.69 25.88
N LEU A 365 0.29 4.18 25.36
CA LEU A 365 0.09 5.60 25.06
C LEU A 365 -0.42 6.32 26.32
N LYS A 366 0.40 7.24 26.84
CA LYS A 366 0.13 7.97 28.10
C LYS A 366 -0.54 9.33 27.90
N HIS A 367 -0.55 9.85 26.68
CA HIS A 367 -1.04 11.20 26.37
C HIS A 367 -2.50 11.19 25.92
N VAL A 368 -3.10 12.37 25.87
CA VAL A 368 -4.31 12.61 25.10
C VAL A 368 -3.89 12.82 23.63
N HIS A 369 -4.47 12.05 22.70
CA HIS A 369 -4.24 12.19 21.27
C HIS A 369 -5.48 12.73 20.56
N VAL A 370 -5.29 13.74 19.72
CA VAL A 370 -6.28 14.25 18.78
C VAL A 370 -5.79 13.90 17.37
N THR A 371 -6.22 12.77 16.82
CA THR A 371 -5.79 12.29 15.49
C THR A 371 -6.83 11.37 14.86
N PHE A 372 -6.70 11.07 13.56
CA PHE A 372 -7.43 9.97 12.92
C PHE A 372 -6.67 8.68 13.16
N LEU A 373 -7.24 7.71 13.90
CA LEU A 373 -6.61 6.39 14.05
C LEU A 373 -7.32 5.26 13.31
N HIS A 374 -8.54 5.50 12.84
CA HIS A 374 -9.33 4.48 12.15
C HIS A 374 -9.42 3.17 12.96
N VAL A 375 -9.80 3.26 14.24
CA VAL A 375 -9.92 2.10 15.14
C VAL A 375 -11.36 1.82 15.60
N TYR A 376 -12.35 2.61 15.16
CA TYR A 376 -13.74 2.49 15.65
C TYR A 376 -14.70 1.73 14.73
N LYS A 377 -14.26 1.31 13.54
CA LYS A 377 -15.07 0.62 12.51
C LYS A 377 -14.56 -0.82 12.26
N ASN A 378 -13.91 -1.44 13.25
CA ASN A 378 -13.35 -2.80 13.19
C ASN A 378 -12.31 -3.00 12.07
N GLN A 379 -11.50 -1.98 11.82
CA GLN A 379 -10.37 -2.06 10.89
C GLN A 379 -9.34 -3.11 11.37
N GLY A 380 -8.55 -3.67 10.46
CA GLY A 380 -7.48 -4.60 10.85
C GLY A 380 -6.58 -4.00 11.94
N GLY A 381 -6.27 -4.77 12.99
CA GLY A 381 -5.39 -4.32 14.08
C GLY A 381 -6.01 -3.32 15.09
N TRP A 382 -7.30 -2.98 14.95
CA TRP A 382 -7.92 -1.92 15.78
C TRP A 382 -7.82 -2.17 17.30
N GLU A 383 -7.95 -3.43 17.76
CA GLU A 383 -7.89 -3.79 19.18
C GLU A 383 -6.51 -3.49 19.78
N LYS A 384 -5.47 -3.81 19.01
CA LYS A 384 -4.07 -3.63 19.39
C LYS A 384 -3.76 -2.13 19.52
N THR A 385 -4.11 -1.34 18.51
CA THR A 385 -3.87 0.11 18.50
C THR A 385 -4.67 0.82 19.58
N LEU A 386 -5.98 0.52 19.70
CA LEU A 386 -6.84 1.14 20.71
C LEU A 386 -6.42 0.74 22.13
N GLY A 387 -6.01 -0.52 22.35
CA GLY A 387 -5.58 -1.04 23.64
C GLY A 387 -4.35 -0.36 24.23
N ARG A 388 -3.52 0.31 23.41
CA ARG A 388 -2.35 1.08 23.90
C ARG A 388 -2.74 2.23 24.83
N PHE A 389 -3.90 2.86 24.60
CA PHE A 389 -4.36 4.00 25.40
C PHE A 389 -4.72 3.63 26.84
N PRO A 390 -5.67 2.72 27.12
CA PRO A 390 -5.98 2.33 28.50
C PRO A 390 -4.77 1.72 29.22
N ARG A 391 -3.90 0.99 28.51
CA ARG A 391 -2.61 0.49 29.03
C ARG A 391 -1.73 1.64 29.54
N GLY A 392 -1.65 2.76 28.82
CA GLY A 392 -0.81 3.91 29.21
C GLY A 392 -1.51 4.95 30.08
N GLY A 393 -2.82 4.84 30.27
CA GLY A 393 -3.64 5.87 30.88
C GLY A 393 -3.91 7.07 29.97
N GLY A 394 -3.67 6.93 28.65
CA GLY A 394 -3.95 7.94 27.64
C GLY A 394 -5.42 7.97 27.21
N THR A 395 -5.73 8.86 26.27
CA THR A 395 -7.09 9.03 25.73
C THR A 395 -7.03 9.36 24.25
N LEU A 396 -7.92 8.77 23.45
CA LEU A 396 -8.08 9.12 22.04
C LEU A 396 -9.31 10.02 21.86
N LEU A 397 -9.08 11.22 21.31
CA LEU A 397 -10.11 12.14 20.84
C LEU A 397 -10.11 12.10 19.30
N ASP A 398 -10.73 11.07 18.74
CA ASP A 398 -10.61 10.76 17.31
C ASP A 398 -11.27 11.84 16.42
N LEU A 399 -10.47 12.44 15.52
CA LEU A 399 -10.86 13.51 14.59
C LEU A 399 -12.01 13.11 13.66
N GLU A 400 -12.17 11.81 13.36
CA GLU A 400 -13.25 11.29 12.50
C GLU A 400 -14.62 11.49 13.14
N PHE A 401 -14.69 11.46 14.48
CA PHE A 401 -15.94 11.42 15.23
C PHE A 401 -16.23 12.68 16.05
N LEU A 402 -15.39 13.71 15.91
CA LEU A 402 -15.69 15.03 16.48
C LEU A 402 -16.93 15.63 15.78
N ALA A 403 -18.02 15.74 16.53
CA ALA A 403 -19.29 16.25 16.04
C ALA A 403 -19.90 17.29 16.99
N ASN A 404 -20.58 18.27 16.41
CA ASN A 404 -21.38 19.25 17.13
C ASN A 404 -22.68 18.62 17.68
N GLU A 405 -23.51 19.43 18.34
CA GLU A 405 -24.76 18.96 18.96
C GLU A 405 -25.79 18.42 17.95
N SER A 406 -25.72 18.84 16.69
CA SER A 406 -26.59 18.32 15.63
C SER A 406 -26.04 17.05 14.98
N GLY A 407 -24.96 16.46 15.51
CA GLY A 407 -24.29 15.28 14.93
C GLY A 407 -23.47 15.57 13.66
N ARG A 408 -23.28 16.84 13.29
CA ARG A 408 -22.46 17.22 12.13
C ARG A 408 -20.99 17.25 12.55
N ARG A 409 -20.13 16.58 11.77
CA ARG A 409 -18.68 16.59 11.97
C ARG A 409 -18.12 18.02 11.97
N VAL A 410 -17.29 18.34 12.97
CA VAL A 410 -16.71 19.69 13.14
C VAL A 410 -15.73 20.03 12.03
N ALA A 411 -14.87 19.08 11.64
CA ALA A 411 -13.89 19.24 10.57
C ALA A 411 -13.82 17.99 9.70
N ALA A 412 -13.66 18.19 8.39
CA ALA A 412 -13.42 17.12 7.42
C ALA A 412 -12.85 17.69 6.10
N PHE A 413 -12.18 16.86 5.32
CA PHE A 413 -11.56 17.24 4.04
C PHE A 413 -12.52 17.30 2.84
N GLY A 414 -13.83 17.38 3.10
CA GLY A 414 -14.84 17.16 2.06
C GLY A 414 -14.70 18.10 0.86
N PHE A 415 -14.51 19.40 1.10
CA PHE A 415 -14.42 20.40 0.03
C PHE A 415 -13.30 20.08 -0.97
N HIS A 416 -12.06 19.94 -0.49
CA HIS A 416 -10.92 19.64 -1.36
C HIS A 416 -10.97 18.23 -1.96
N ALA A 417 -11.63 17.26 -1.32
CA ALA A 417 -11.87 15.97 -1.97
C ALA A 417 -12.69 16.12 -3.26
N GLY A 418 -13.78 16.89 -3.21
CA GLY A 418 -14.59 17.18 -4.39
C GLY A 418 -13.89 18.08 -5.40
N PHE A 419 -13.16 19.09 -4.93
CA PHE A 419 -12.39 20.02 -5.76
C PHE A 419 -11.32 19.27 -6.59
N SER A 420 -10.49 18.47 -5.93
CA SER A 420 -9.45 17.66 -6.57
C SER A 420 -10.04 16.54 -7.44
N GLY A 421 -11.14 15.90 -7.00
CA GLY A 421 -11.83 14.89 -7.81
C GLY A 421 -12.36 15.47 -9.13
N ALA A 422 -13.00 16.63 -9.08
CA ALA A 422 -13.47 17.32 -10.28
C ALA A 422 -12.33 17.81 -11.18
N ALA A 423 -11.20 18.25 -10.60
CA ALA A 423 -10.01 18.65 -11.36
C ALA A 423 -9.49 17.49 -12.22
N LEU A 424 -9.22 16.34 -11.59
CA LEU A 424 -8.76 15.14 -12.29
C LEU A 424 -9.79 14.64 -13.30
N ALA A 425 -11.08 14.77 -13.00
CA ALA A 425 -12.13 14.36 -13.93
C ALA A 425 -12.16 15.21 -15.21
N LEU A 426 -11.95 16.53 -15.09
CA LEU A 426 -11.87 17.46 -16.21
C LEU A 426 -10.63 17.21 -17.05
N GLU A 427 -9.47 17.02 -16.41
CA GLU A 427 -8.23 16.69 -17.09
C GLU A 427 -8.32 15.35 -17.83
N ASN A 428 -8.91 14.33 -17.20
CA ASN A 428 -9.09 13.03 -17.83
C ASN A 428 -10.07 13.08 -19.02
N TRP A 429 -11.14 13.87 -18.93
CA TRP A 429 -12.05 14.07 -20.06
C TRP A 429 -11.32 14.69 -21.25
N ALA A 430 -10.52 15.74 -20.99
CA ALA A 430 -9.70 16.36 -22.02
C ALA A 430 -8.65 15.40 -22.58
N TRP A 431 -7.97 14.64 -21.72
CA TRP A 431 -6.94 13.68 -22.08
C TRP A 431 -7.47 12.60 -23.02
N GLN A 432 -8.63 12.01 -22.72
CA GLN A 432 -9.25 11.01 -23.60
C GLN A 432 -9.52 11.52 -25.01
N LEU A 433 -9.80 12.83 -25.16
CA LEU A 433 -10.05 13.47 -26.45
C LEU A 433 -8.75 13.80 -27.20
N THR A 434 -7.70 14.17 -26.48
CA THR A 434 -6.42 14.60 -27.06
C THR A 434 -5.44 13.45 -27.29
N HIS A 435 -5.54 12.37 -26.51
CA HIS A 435 -4.66 11.20 -26.50
C HIS A 435 -5.47 9.89 -26.58
N PRO A 436 -6.21 9.64 -27.68
CA PRO A 436 -7.07 8.47 -27.79
C PRO A 436 -6.27 7.17 -27.68
N GLY A 437 -6.67 6.31 -26.73
CA GLY A 437 -6.05 5.01 -26.48
C GLY A 437 -4.90 5.03 -25.47
N GLU A 438 -4.49 6.21 -24.98
CA GLU A 438 -3.47 6.34 -23.94
C GLU A 438 -4.11 6.43 -22.55
N PRO A 439 -3.53 5.77 -21.52
CA PRO A 439 -4.01 5.92 -20.15
C PRO A 439 -3.74 7.35 -19.64
N PHE A 440 -4.63 7.85 -18.77
CA PHE A 440 -4.39 9.12 -18.08
C PHE A 440 -3.11 9.01 -17.23
N PRO A 441 -2.17 9.97 -17.35
CA PRO A 441 -0.86 9.88 -16.71
C PRO A 441 -0.93 9.97 -15.18
N ALA A 442 0.17 9.63 -14.53
CA ALA A 442 0.35 9.88 -13.11
C ALA A 442 0.25 11.38 -12.80
N VAL A 443 -0.25 11.70 -11.60
CA VAL A 443 -0.38 13.07 -11.10
C VAL A 443 0.39 13.23 -9.80
N GLU A 444 0.88 14.43 -9.53
CA GLU A 444 1.57 14.78 -8.30
C GLU A 444 0.79 15.84 -7.52
N ALA A 445 1.10 15.99 -6.24
CA ALA A 445 0.50 17.03 -5.41
C ALA A 445 0.88 18.42 -5.93
N TYR A 446 -0.10 19.32 -5.92
CA TYR A 446 0.08 20.71 -6.35
C TYR A 446 0.53 21.58 -5.17
N PRO A 447 1.38 22.59 -5.43
CA PRO A 447 1.84 23.51 -4.39
C PRO A 447 0.73 24.45 -3.92
N ASN A 448 -0.28 24.72 -4.77
CA ASN A 448 -1.45 25.54 -4.47
C ASN A 448 -2.59 25.35 -5.48
N GLU A 449 -3.78 25.84 -5.12
CA GLU A 449 -5.00 25.79 -5.95
C GLU A 449 -4.83 26.49 -7.31
N ASP A 450 -4.13 27.62 -7.36
CA ASP A 450 -3.98 28.39 -8.61
C ASP A 450 -3.17 27.61 -9.65
N ALA A 451 -2.11 26.92 -9.23
CA ALA A 451 -1.33 26.04 -10.09
C ALA A 451 -2.19 24.91 -10.67
N LEU A 452 -3.01 24.25 -9.83
CA LEU A 452 -3.94 23.21 -10.30
C LEU A 452 -4.94 23.76 -11.33
N ILE A 453 -5.52 24.93 -11.07
CA ILE A 453 -6.52 25.52 -11.97
C ILE A 453 -5.90 25.91 -13.32
N VAL A 454 -4.66 26.38 -13.34
CA VAL A 454 -3.96 26.70 -14.58
C VAL A 454 -3.83 25.46 -15.46
N ASP A 455 -3.41 24.33 -14.88
CA ASP A 455 -3.26 23.07 -15.61
C ASP A 455 -4.61 22.51 -16.06
N VAL A 456 -5.61 22.50 -15.17
CA VAL A 456 -6.96 22.04 -15.52
C VAL A 456 -7.56 22.88 -16.65
N LYS A 457 -7.39 24.21 -16.63
CA LYS A 457 -7.87 25.08 -17.71
C LYS A 457 -7.18 24.78 -19.03
N LYS A 458 -5.85 24.61 -19.00
CA LYS A 458 -5.08 24.27 -20.19
C LYS A 458 -5.56 22.95 -20.79
N ALA A 459 -5.68 21.90 -19.97
CA ALA A 459 -6.20 20.61 -20.42
C ALA A 459 -7.62 20.76 -20.98
N LEU A 460 -8.51 21.44 -20.24
CA LEU A 460 -9.89 21.65 -20.65
C LEU A 460 -10.01 22.40 -21.99
N ASP A 461 -9.21 23.45 -22.22
CA ASP A 461 -9.18 24.19 -23.49
C ASP A 461 -8.76 23.30 -24.67
N GLU A 462 -7.76 22.43 -24.47
CA GLU A 462 -7.34 21.44 -25.47
C GLU A 462 -8.45 20.41 -25.77
N GLY A 463 -9.12 19.93 -24.73
CA GLY A 463 -10.29 19.05 -24.85
C GLY A 463 -11.46 19.71 -25.58
N ILE A 464 -11.78 20.96 -25.25
CA ILE A 464 -12.82 21.77 -25.92
C ILE A 464 -12.48 21.95 -27.40
N ALA A 465 -11.23 22.24 -27.73
CA ALA A 465 -10.79 22.40 -29.12
C ALA A 465 -10.97 21.10 -29.93
N LYS A 466 -10.82 19.93 -29.30
CA LYS A 466 -11.08 18.62 -29.93
C LYS A 466 -12.57 18.28 -30.01
N ALA A 467 -13.34 18.52 -28.95
CA ALA A 467 -14.76 18.20 -28.90
C ALA A 467 -15.65 19.19 -29.68
N GLY A 468 -15.18 20.41 -29.91
CA GLY A 468 -15.96 21.51 -30.48
C GLY A 468 -17.04 22.06 -29.54
N ARG A 469 -17.01 21.68 -28.26
CA ARG A 469 -17.95 22.11 -27.21
C ARG A 469 -17.34 21.97 -25.82
N LYS A 470 -17.94 22.66 -24.84
CA LYS A 470 -17.65 22.45 -23.42
C LYS A 470 -18.27 21.14 -22.91
N PRO A 471 -17.68 20.51 -21.88
CA PRO A 471 -18.30 19.35 -21.24
C PRO A 471 -19.51 19.76 -20.40
N ARG A 472 -20.45 18.84 -20.26
CA ARG A 472 -21.51 18.86 -19.25
C ARG A 472 -21.07 18.02 -18.06
N VAL A 473 -21.10 18.61 -16.87
CA VAL A 473 -20.71 17.95 -15.62
C VAL A 473 -21.95 17.73 -14.77
N ILE A 474 -22.16 16.51 -14.28
CA ILE A 474 -23.15 16.22 -13.23
C ILE A 474 -22.45 15.93 -11.92
N VAL A 475 -22.88 16.61 -10.86
CA VAL A 475 -22.43 16.41 -9.49
C VAL A 475 -23.61 15.93 -8.66
N ILE A 476 -23.51 14.71 -8.10
CA ILE A 476 -24.52 14.16 -7.18
C ILE A 476 -24.01 14.31 -5.75
N GLY A 477 -24.82 14.88 -4.86
CA GLY A 477 -24.42 15.35 -3.53
C GLY A 477 -23.91 16.79 -3.53
N ALA A 478 -24.44 17.60 -4.45
CA ALA A 478 -23.97 18.95 -4.78
C ALA A 478 -24.08 19.96 -3.62
N LEU A 479 -24.96 19.74 -2.64
CA LEU A 479 -25.15 20.63 -1.49
C LEU A 479 -24.18 20.34 -0.34
N GLY A 480 -23.56 19.15 -0.33
CA GLY A 480 -22.55 18.77 0.64
C GLY A 480 -21.21 19.50 0.44
N ARG A 481 -20.31 19.40 1.43
CA ARG A 481 -18.94 19.96 1.33
C ARG A 481 -18.21 19.48 0.07
N CYS A 482 -18.24 18.17 -0.19
CA CYS A 482 -17.67 17.57 -1.40
C CYS A 482 -18.28 18.14 -2.67
N GLY A 483 -19.61 18.10 -2.80
CA GLY A 483 -20.30 18.61 -3.98
C GLY A 483 -20.00 20.08 -4.25
N SER A 484 -19.96 20.90 -3.19
CA SER A 484 -19.62 22.32 -3.32
C SER A 484 -18.20 22.54 -3.85
N GLY A 485 -17.22 21.73 -3.44
CA GLY A 485 -15.86 21.79 -3.97
C GLY A 485 -15.77 21.35 -5.44
N ALA A 486 -16.46 20.28 -5.80
CA ALA A 486 -16.53 19.79 -7.18
C ALA A 486 -17.18 20.83 -8.12
N VAL A 487 -18.29 21.44 -7.68
CA VAL A 487 -18.96 22.52 -8.40
C VAL A 487 -18.06 23.75 -8.53
N GLU A 488 -17.32 24.10 -7.49
CA GLU A 488 -16.42 25.25 -7.50
C GLU A 488 -15.25 25.05 -8.46
N MET A 489 -14.60 23.88 -8.45
CA MET A 489 -13.55 23.56 -9.42
C MET A 489 -14.08 23.65 -10.87
N ALA A 490 -15.23 23.04 -11.16
CA ALA A 490 -15.84 23.10 -12.49
C ALA A 490 -16.10 24.55 -12.94
N LYS A 491 -16.63 25.40 -12.07
CA LYS A 491 -16.80 26.84 -12.36
C LYS A 491 -15.48 27.54 -12.59
N ARG A 492 -14.49 27.34 -11.72
CA ARG A 492 -13.17 27.98 -11.82
C ARG A 492 -12.43 27.54 -13.08
N ALA A 493 -12.63 26.31 -13.55
CA ALA A 493 -12.14 25.81 -14.84
C ALA A 493 -12.87 26.40 -16.05
N GLY A 494 -14.06 26.99 -15.89
CA GLY A 494 -14.83 27.61 -16.98
C GLY A 494 -15.93 26.72 -17.57
N VAL A 495 -16.35 25.66 -16.87
CA VAL A 495 -17.50 24.83 -17.22
C VAL A 495 -18.80 25.59 -16.94
N GLU A 496 -19.72 25.58 -17.91
CA GLU A 496 -21.00 26.31 -17.82
C GLU A 496 -22.19 25.39 -17.51
N ASP A 497 -22.27 24.20 -18.13
CA ASP A 497 -23.34 23.23 -17.90
C ASP A 497 -22.98 22.30 -16.73
N ILE A 498 -23.35 22.71 -15.52
CA ILE A 498 -23.14 21.97 -14.27
C ILE A 498 -24.50 21.57 -13.68
N VAL A 499 -24.86 20.30 -13.83
CA VAL A 499 -26.03 19.70 -13.20
C VAL A 499 -25.72 19.41 -11.73
N ARG A 500 -26.52 19.98 -10.82
CA ARG A 500 -26.34 19.87 -9.37
C ARG A 500 -27.49 19.08 -8.77
N TRP A 501 -27.24 17.83 -8.44
CA TRP A 501 -28.22 16.93 -7.87
C TRP A 501 -27.91 16.64 -6.41
N ASP A 502 -28.97 16.44 -5.63
CA ASP A 502 -28.89 16.04 -4.23
C ASP A 502 -30.04 15.08 -3.88
N MET A 503 -30.44 15.03 -2.61
CA MET A 503 -31.50 14.14 -2.12
C MET A 503 -32.83 14.29 -2.86
N GLU A 504 -33.19 15.50 -3.31
CA GLU A 504 -34.47 15.74 -3.98
C GLU A 504 -34.56 15.05 -5.34
N GLU A 505 -33.46 14.99 -6.09
CA GLU A 505 -33.41 14.32 -7.38
C GLU A 505 -33.18 12.81 -7.22
N THR A 506 -32.35 12.41 -6.24
CA THR A 506 -31.98 11.00 -5.98
C THR A 506 -33.00 10.22 -5.14
N LYS A 507 -34.12 10.84 -4.73
CA LYS A 507 -35.23 10.13 -4.06
C LYS A 507 -35.95 9.14 -4.97
N ASN A 508 -35.91 9.37 -6.28
CA ASN A 508 -36.44 8.42 -7.26
C ASN A 508 -35.40 7.32 -7.48
N PRO A 509 -35.78 6.04 -7.60
CA PRO A 509 -34.81 4.97 -7.82
C PRO A 509 -34.12 5.11 -9.19
N GLY A 510 -32.80 4.92 -9.22
CA GLY A 510 -32.01 4.86 -10.46
C GLY A 510 -32.28 3.58 -11.28
N PRO A 511 -31.61 3.39 -12.45
CA PRO A 511 -30.49 4.19 -12.97
C PRO A 511 -30.92 5.56 -13.53
N TYR A 512 -30.05 6.57 -13.45
CA TYR A 512 -30.34 7.93 -13.91
C TYR A 512 -29.78 8.20 -15.31
N LYS A 513 -30.67 8.55 -16.25
CA LYS A 513 -30.27 8.89 -17.63
C LYS A 513 -29.42 10.16 -17.68
N GLU A 514 -29.66 11.08 -16.76
CA GLU A 514 -28.93 12.35 -16.62
C GLU A 514 -27.44 12.13 -16.37
N ILE A 515 -27.06 11.00 -15.76
CA ILE A 515 -25.65 10.61 -15.65
C ILE A 515 -25.09 10.25 -17.02
N THR A 516 -25.78 9.43 -17.81
CA THR A 516 -25.31 9.00 -19.14
C THR A 516 -25.32 10.10 -20.19
N ASP A 517 -26.14 11.13 -19.99
CA ASP A 517 -26.25 12.31 -20.86
C ASP A 517 -25.16 13.36 -20.59
N ALA A 518 -24.57 13.36 -19.40
CA ALA A 518 -23.41 14.19 -19.06
C ALA A 518 -22.12 13.62 -19.65
N ASP A 519 -21.07 14.43 -19.74
CA ASP A 519 -19.72 13.97 -20.13
C ASP A 519 -18.93 13.44 -18.93
N ILE A 520 -19.12 14.09 -17.79
CA ILE A 520 -18.40 13.82 -16.55
C ILE A 520 -19.41 13.68 -15.42
N PHE A 521 -19.28 12.61 -14.64
CA PHE A 521 -20.05 12.39 -13.42
C PHE A 521 -19.12 12.43 -12.20
N VAL A 522 -19.39 13.32 -11.25
CA VAL A 522 -18.73 13.37 -9.94
C VAL A 522 -19.72 12.94 -8.85
N ASN A 523 -19.44 11.82 -8.17
CA ASN A 523 -20.22 11.36 -7.03
C ASN A 523 -19.62 11.86 -5.72
N CYS A 524 -20.44 12.52 -4.91
CA CYS A 524 -20.09 13.04 -3.58
C CYS A 524 -21.00 12.47 -2.48
N ILE A 525 -21.73 11.38 -2.75
CA ILE A 525 -22.57 10.71 -1.76
C ILE A 525 -22.02 9.30 -1.47
N TYR A 526 -21.74 9.04 -0.20
CA TYR A 526 -21.48 7.69 0.31
C TYR A 526 -22.81 7.00 0.66
N LEU A 527 -23.09 5.87 0.01
CA LEU A 527 -24.27 5.03 0.27
C LEU A 527 -23.84 3.59 0.41
N SER A 528 -24.24 2.95 1.51
CA SER A 528 -23.93 1.53 1.80
C SER A 528 -25.17 0.68 2.05
N GLN A 529 -26.36 1.26 1.92
CA GLN A 529 -27.63 0.52 2.02
C GLN A 529 -28.00 -0.08 0.66
N PRO A 530 -28.71 -1.23 0.62
CA PRO A 530 -29.15 -1.85 -0.62
C PRO A 530 -30.23 -1.00 -1.30
N ILE A 531 -29.79 -0.08 -2.17
CA ILE A 531 -30.65 0.75 -3.02
C ILE A 531 -30.40 0.44 -4.49
N PRO A 532 -31.36 0.74 -5.40
CA PRO A 532 -31.09 0.72 -6.83
C PRO A 532 -29.87 1.61 -7.16
N PRO A 533 -28.92 1.12 -8.00
CA PRO A 533 -27.71 1.87 -8.28
C PRO A 533 -28.01 3.11 -9.11
N PHE A 534 -27.15 4.12 -9.00
CA PHE A 534 -27.23 5.36 -9.79
C PHE A 534 -26.98 5.07 -11.27
N LEU A 535 -26.07 4.13 -11.56
CA LEU A 535 -25.79 3.60 -12.88
C LEU A 535 -25.35 2.14 -12.77
N ASN A 536 -25.48 1.35 -13.84
CA ASN A 536 -24.96 -0.01 -13.91
C ASN A 536 -24.46 -0.30 -15.33
N ARG A 537 -23.96 -1.51 -15.58
CA ARG A 537 -23.46 -1.88 -16.91
C ARG A 537 -24.54 -1.77 -17.98
N GLU A 538 -25.77 -2.16 -17.68
CA GLU A 538 -26.90 -2.07 -18.59
C GLU A 538 -27.23 -0.62 -18.95
N SER A 539 -27.23 0.29 -17.97
CA SER A 539 -27.50 1.71 -18.21
C SER A 539 -26.39 2.41 -18.98
N LEU A 540 -25.15 1.91 -18.93
CA LEU A 540 -24.03 2.45 -19.69
C LEU A 540 -23.98 1.99 -21.16
N GLN A 541 -24.64 0.87 -21.49
CA GLN A 541 -24.71 0.29 -22.84
C GLN A 541 -25.88 0.87 -23.67
N VAL A 542 -26.17 2.17 -23.50
CA VAL A 542 -27.21 2.87 -24.25
C VAL A 542 -26.63 3.55 -25.50
N PRO A 543 -27.33 3.50 -26.65
CA PRO A 543 -26.95 4.29 -27.82
C PRO A 543 -26.91 5.79 -27.47
N GLY A 544 -25.82 6.48 -27.85
CA GLY A 544 -25.69 7.92 -27.65
C GLY A 544 -25.27 8.36 -26.24
N ARG A 545 -24.69 7.48 -25.42
CA ARG A 545 -24.03 7.88 -24.16
C ARG A 545 -22.94 8.92 -24.43
N ASN A 546 -22.94 10.01 -23.65
CA ASN A 546 -21.86 11.01 -23.65
C ASN A 546 -20.81 10.77 -22.55
N LEU A 547 -21.23 10.16 -21.44
CA LEU A 547 -20.41 10.00 -20.24
C LEU A 547 -19.11 9.27 -20.54
N SER A 548 -17.96 9.90 -20.31
CA SER A 548 -16.64 9.29 -20.55
C SER A 548 -15.75 9.26 -19.30
N VAL A 549 -16.13 9.99 -18.25
CA VAL A 549 -15.42 10.02 -16.97
C VAL A 549 -16.39 9.92 -15.80
N ILE A 550 -16.10 9.02 -14.86
CA ILE A 550 -16.70 8.99 -13.52
C ILE A 550 -15.60 9.31 -12.51
N CYS A 551 -15.82 10.27 -11.63
CA CYS A 551 -15.04 10.43 -10.41
C CYS A 551 -15.92 10.10 -9.21
N ASP A 552 -15.68 8.95 -8.59
CA ASP A 552 -16.34 8.61 -7.34
C ASP A 552 -15.49 9.06 -6.16
N VAL A 553 -15.78 10.26 -5.65
CA VAL A 553 -15.09 10.83 -4.48
C VAL A 553 -15.44 10.05 -3.21
N SER A 554 -16.57 9.33 -3.23
CA SER A 554 -17.03 8.49 -2.13
C SER A 554 -16.64 7.02 -2.32
N ALA A 555 -15.65 6.75 -3.18
CA ALA A 555 -15.23 5.41 -3.52
C ALA A 555 -14.83 4.60 -2.27
N ASP A 556 -15.41 3.42 -2.17
CA ASP A 556 -15.10 2.42 -1.16
C ASP A 556 -15.22 1.05 -1.83
N THR A 557 -14.08 0.42 -2.13
CA THR A 557 -14.03 -0.89 -2.80
C THR A 557 -14.51 -2.03 -1.91
N THR A 558 -14.69 -1.78 -0.60
CA THR A 558 -15.23 -2.75 0.36
C THR A 558 -16.75 -2.67 0.50
N ASN A 559 -17.37 -1.64 -0.07
CA ASN A 559 -18.81 -1.42 0.02
C ASN A 559 -19.60 -2.47 -0.79
N PRO A 560 -20.38 -3.37 -0.14
CA PRO A 560 -21.14 -4.42 -0.82
C PRO A 560 -22.34 -3.88 -1.63
N HIS A 561 -22.70 -2.62 -1.41
CA HIS A 561 -23.85 -1.95 -2.02
C HIS A 561 -23.43 -0.64 -2.70
N ASN A 562 -22.28 -0.64 -3.38
CA ASN A 562 -21.79 0.50 -4.13
C ASN A 562 -22.86 0.98 -5.15
N PRO A 563 -23.30 2.27 -5.10
CA PRO A 563 -24.29 2.81 -6.03
C PRO A 563 -23.78 2.95 -7.48
N ILE A 564 -22.48 2.74 -7.71
CA ILE A 564 -21.79 2.81 -9.00
C ILE A 564 -21.02 1.49 -9.26
N PRO A 565 -21.72 0.34 -9.39
CA PRO A 565 -21.12 -1.00 -9.51
C PRO A 565 -20.49 -1.28 -10.87
N VAL A 566 -19.50 -0.47 -11.28
CA VAL A 566 -18.81 -0.58 -12.58
C VAL A 566 -17.29 -0.63 -12.46
N TYR A 567 -16.76 -0.58 -11.24
CA TYR A 567 -15.33 -0.68 -10.93
C TYR A 567 -15.11 -1.47 -9.63
N THR A 568 -13.91 -2.05 -9.47
CA THR A 568 -13.50 -2.80 -8.27
C THR A 568 -12.10 -2.40 -7.77
N VAL A 569 -11.51 -1.37 -8.37
CA VAL A 569 -10.14 -0.90 -8.10
C VAL A 569 -10.24 0.46 -7.42
N ALA A 570 -9.50 0.66 -6.33
CA ALA A 570 -9.21 1.99 -5.80
C ALA A 570 -7.99 2.51 -6.57
N THR A 571 -8.15 3.58 -7.34
CA THR A 571 -7.05 4.15 -8.11
C THR A 571 -6.13 4.98 -7.21
N THR A 572 -4.92 5.30 -7.70
CA THR A 572 -3.90 6.06 -6.94
C THR A 572 -3.40 7.23 -7.78
N PHE A 573 -2.67 8.18 -7.21
CA PHE A 573 -2.08 9.27 -8.00
C PHE A 573 -1.09 8.78 -9.08
N ASP A 574 -0.38 7.66 -8.87
CA ASP A 574 0.48 7.06 -9.90
C ASP A 574 -0.31 6.44 -11.06
N LYS A 575 -1.55 6.01 -10.79
CA LYS A 575 -2.46 5.42 -11.78
C LYS A 575 -3.89 5.91 -11.52
N PRO A 576 -4.24 7.14 -11.92
CA PRO A 576 -5.45 7.82 -11.41
C PRO A 576 -6.76 7.25 -11.92
N THR A 577 -6.71 6.50 -13.02
CA THR A 577 -7.92 6.00 -13.70
C THR A 577 -7.87 4.48 -13.89
N VAL A 578 -9.07 3.88 -13.92
CA VAL A 578 -9.30 2.50 -14.36
C VAL A 578 -10.37 2.48 -15.46
N PRO A 579 -10.16 1.78 -16.58
CA PRO A 579 -11.17 1.70 -17.64
C PRO A 579 -12.36 0.81 -17.23
N VAL A 580 -13.55 1.16 -17.71
CA VAL A 580 -14.74 0.28 -17.63
C VAL A 580 -14.79 -0.56 -18.91
N GLU A 581 -14.53 -1.86 -18.77
CA GLU A 581 -14.45 -2.79 -19.91
C GLU A 581 -15.74 -2.83 -20.75
N GLY A 582 -15.58 -2.94 -22.07
CA GLY A 582 -16.70 -3.11 -23.01
C GLY A 582 -17.41 -1.80 -23.43
N LEU A 583 -16.86 -0.65 -23.07
CA LEU A 583 -17.37 0.67 -23.45
C LEU A 583 -16.30 1.44 -24.22
N GLU A 584 -16.45 1.56 -25.55
CA GLU A 584 -15.44 2.16 -26.43
C GLU A 584 -15.90 3.46 -27.11
N ASN A 585 -17.21 3.72 -27.18
CA ASN A 585 -17.77 4.87 -27.90
C ASN A 585 -18.77 5.64 -27.02
N PRO A 586 -18.32 6.65 -26.24
CA PRO A 586 -16.91 6.97 -25.95
C PRO A 586 -16.29 5.98 -24.94
N PRO A 587 -14.95 5.88 -24.81
CA PRO A 587 -14.35 5.14 -23.71
C PRO A 587 -14.85 5.67 -22.35
N LEU A 588 -14.96 4.81 -21.35
CA LEU A 588 -15.32 5.21 -19.98
C LEU A 588 -14.22 4.83 -19.01
N SER A 589 -13.81 5.76 -18.16
CA SER A 589 -12.88 5.49 -17.06
C SER A 589 -13.39 6.03 -15.73
N VAL A 590 -12.94 5.40 -14.66
CA VAL A 590 -13.31 5.74 -13.28
C VAL A 590 -12.06 6.23 -12.53
N ILE A 591 -12.22 7.33 -11.79
CA ILE A 591 -11.31 7.80 -10.75
C ILE A 591 -11.94 7.42 -9.41
N SER A 592 -11.23 6.65 -8.60
CA SER A 592 -11.66 6.10 -7.31
C SER A 592 -10.57 6.23 -6.25
N ILE A 593 -9.80 7.33 -6.31
CA ILE A 593 -8.78 7.69 -5.31
C ILE A 593 -9.48 8.05 -4.00
N ASP A 594 -9.09 7.40 -2.90
CA ASP A 594 -9.70 7.58 -1.57
C ASP A 594 -9.04 8.70 -0.74
N HIS A 595 -7.95 9.30 -1.24
CA HIS A 595 -7.19 10.37 -0.59
C HIS A 595 -7.04 11.62 -1.49
N LEU A 596 -8.07 11.94 -2.27
CA LEU A 596 -8.11 13.11 -3.18
C LEU A 596 -7.64 14.46 -2.59
N PRO A 597 -7.92 14.82 -1.31
CA PRO A 597 -7.43 16.08 -0.75
C PRO A 597 -5.89 16.19 -0.73
N SER A 598 -5.17 15.07 -0.78
CA SER A 598 -3.70 15.08 -0.85
C SER A 598 -3.16 15.63 -2.17
N LEU A 599 -4.00 15.86 -3.19
CA LEU A 599 -3.62 16.60 -4.40
C LEU A 599 -3.39 18.09 -4.12
N LEU A 600 -4.04 18.65 -3.08
CA LEU A 600 -3.88 20.03 -2.63
C LEU A 600 -3.60 20.05 -1.12
N PRO A 601 -2.42 19.60 -0.68
CA PRO A 601 -2.19 19.34 0.73
C PRO A 601 -2.18 20.63 1.58
N ARG A 602 -1.72 21.77 1.02
CA ARG A 602 -1.68 23.05 1.74
C ARG A 602 -3.09 23.58 2.03
N GLU A 603 -3.91 23.74 1.01
CA GLU A 603 -5.28 24.26 1.14
C GLU A 603 -6.21 23.30 1.86
N SER A 604 -6.04 21.99 1.64
CA SER A 604 -6.78 20.97 2.40
C SER A 604 -6.48 21.05 3.89
N SER A 605 -5.22 21.29 4.26
CA SER A 605 -4.82 21.46 5.66
C SER A 605 -5.36 22.77 6.23
N GLU A 606 -5.30 23.87 5.48
CA GLU A 606 -5.85 25.16 5.94
C GLU A 606 -7.36 25.07 6.16
N ALA A 607 -8.10 24.49 5.21
CA ALA A 607 -9.55 24.32 5.36
C ALA A 607 -9.89 23.43 6.57
N PHE A 608 -9.24 22.26 6.67
CA PHE A 608 -9.46 21.33 7.77
C PHE A 608 -9.13 21.97 9.13
N SER A 609 -7.97 22.62 9.24
CA SER A 609 -7.53 23.21 10.50
C SER A 609 -8.40 24.40 10.89
N ASN A 610 -8.86 25.22 9.94
CA ASN A 610 -9.77 26.34 10.24
C ASN A 610 -11.16 25.85 10.70
N ASP A 611 -11.69 24.77 10.12
CA ASP A 611 -12.92 24.12 10.59
C ASP A 611 -12.74 23.53 12.01
N LEU A 612 -11.56 22.99 12.30
CA LEU A 612 -11.23 22.36 13.59
C LEU A 612 -10.95 23.41 14.69
N LEU A 613 -10.43 24.58 14.31
CA LEU A 613 -9.93 25.62 15.22
C LEU A 613 -10.91 26.04 16.33
N PRO A 614 -12.21 26.28 16.09
CA PRO A 614 -13.15 26.61 17.17
C PRO A 614 -13.18 25.55 18.27
N THR A 615 -13.03 24.29 17.90
CA THR A 615 -12.98 23.16 18.83
C THR A 615 -11.63 23.11 19.56
N LEU A 616 -10.51 23.37 18.85
CA LEU A 616 -9.17 23.43 19.44
C LEU A 616 -8.99 24.59 20.42
N LEU A 617 -9.66 25.71 20.23
CA LEU A 617 -9.58 26.85 21.16
C LEU A 617 -10.14 26.50 22.55
N ASN A 618 -11.00 25.48 22.64
CA ASN A 618 -11.53 24.95 23.91
C ASN A 618 -10.70 23.79 24.49
N LEU A 619 -9.59 23.40 23.85
CA LEU A 619 -8.82 22.22 24.22
C LEU A 619 -8.20 22.30 25.63
N LYS A 620 -7.89 23.50 26.15
CA LYS A 620 -7.46 23.71 27.55
C LYS A 620 -8.47 23.19 28.58
N ASP A 621 -9.75 23.21 28.24
CA ASP A 621 -10.85 22.79 29.10
C ASP A 621 -11.66 21.64 28.46
N TRP A 622 -10.97 20.78 27.70
CA TRP A 622 -11.61 19.77 26.85
C TRP A 622 -12.53 18.81 27.62
N ARG A 623 -12.28 18.56 28.91
CA ARG A 623 -13.16 17.69 29.73
C ARG A 623 -14.53 18.31 30.02
N ASN A 624 -14.65 19.64 29.95
CA ASN A 624 -15.91 20.35 30.17
C ASN A 624 -16.56 20.81 28.85
N ASP A 625 -15.84 20.75 27.74
CA ASP A 625 -16.38 21.03 26.40
C ASP A 625 -17.23 19.87 25.89
N SER A 626 -18.40 20.18 25.33
CA SER A 626 -19.37 19.15 24.93
C SER A 626 -18.92 18.31 23.74
N VAL A 627 -18.12 18.86 22.82
CA VAL A 627 -17.60 18.14 21.64
C VAL A 627 -16.54 17.14 22.09
N TRP A 628 -15.59 17.59 22.89
CA TRP A 628 -14.51 16.76 23.40
C TRP A 628 -15.02 15.69 24.37
N ALA A 629 -15.96 16.01 25.27
CA ALA A 629 -16.57 15.04 26.18
C ALA A 629 -17.33 13.93 25.43
N ARG A 630 -17.99 14.25 24.30
CA ARG A 630 -18.61 13.22 23.43
C ARG A 630 -17.57 12.30 22.80
N ALA A 631 -16.44 12.86 22.36
CA ALA A 631 -15.34 12.08 21.78
C ALA A 631 -14.68 11.15 22.81
N GLU A 632 -14.44 11.64 24.02
CA GLU A 632 -13.94 10.83 25.14
C GLU A 632 -14.93 9.72 25.51
N LYS A 633 -16.23 10.03 25.59
CA LYS A 633 -17.24 9.01 25.83
C LYS A 633 -17.20 7.91 24.77
N LEU A 634 -17.14 8.28 23.49
CA LEU A 634 -17.03 7.30 22.41
C LEU A 634 -15.76 6.46 22.53
N PHE A 635 -14.64 7.06 22.91
CA PHE A 635 -13.41 6.34 23.21
C PHE A 635 -13.61 5.30 24.32
N GLN A 636 -14.22 5.69 25.45
CA GLN A 636 -14.49 4.77 26.55
C GLN A 636 -15.46 3.65 26.13
N ASP A 637 -16.51 3.98 25.38
CA ASP A 637 -17.46 3.01 24.84
C ASP A 637 -16.75 1.98 23.93
N LYS A 638 -15.74 2.42 23.17
CA LYS A 638 -14.94 1.55 22.28
C LYS A 638 -13.89 0.74 23.03
N VAL A 639 -13.25 1.31 24.06
CA VAL A 639 -12.34 0.59 24.96
C VAL A 639 -13.07 -0.53 25.70
N ALA A 640 -14.33 -0.32 26.08
CA ALA A 640 -15.14 -1.35 26.75
C ALA A 640 -15.40 -2.59 25.86
N LEU A 641 -15.22 -2.49 24.54
CA LEU A 641 -15.33 -3.62 23.60
C LEU A 641 -14.04 -4.43 23.49
N LEU A 642 -12.91 -3.93 24.00
CA LEU A 642 -11.63 -4.63 23.94
C LEU A 642 -11.62 -5.89 24.83
N PRO A 643 -10.74 -6.86 24.55
CA PRO A 643 -10.40 -7.91 25.50
C PRO A 643 -9.95 -7.34 26.87
N ALA A 644 -10.31 -8.02 27.97
CA ALA A 644 -10.15 -7.51 29.33
C ALA A 644 -8.68 -7.25 29.72
N GLU A 645 -7.74 -7.95 29.09
CA GLU A 645 -6.30 -7.78 29.22
C GLU A 645 -5.79 -6.47 28.61
N LEU A 646 -6.43 -5.98 27.54
CA LEU A 646 -6.06 -4.74 26.86
C LEU A 646 -6.71 -3.51 27.50
N GLN A 647 -7.67 -3.69 28.42
CA GLN A 647 -8.34 -2.59 29.13
C GLN A 647 -7.58 -2.12 30.38
N LYS A 648 -6.59 -2.89 30.84
CA LYS A 648 -5.91 -2.61 32.12
C LYS A 648 -4.68 -1.74 31.93
N ARG A 649 -4.54 -0.75 32.81
CA ARG A 649 -3.34 0.08 32.89
C ARG A 649 -2.13 -0.76 33.26
N GLU A 650 -1.04 -0.56 32.55
CA GLU A 650 0.26 -1.13 32.87
C GLU A 650 0.93 -0.32 33.99
N ALA A 651 1.64 -1.02 34.86
CA ALA A 651 2.21 -0.48 36.09
C ALA A 651 3.43 0.44 35.83
#